data_AF-A4XZU2-F1
#
_entry.id   AF-A4XZU2-F1
#
_cell.length_a   1.000
_cell.length_b   1.000
_cell.length_c   1.000
_cell.angle_alpha   90.00
_cell.angle_beta   90.00
_cell.angle_gamma   90.00
#
_symmetry.space_group_name_H-M   'P 1'
#
loop_
_entity.id
_entity.type
_entity.pdbx_description
1 polymer ?
#
loop_
_entity_poly.entity_id
_entity_poly.type
_entity_poly.pdbx_seq_one_letter_code
_entity_poly.pdbx_strand_id
1 'polypeptide(L)'
;MSLRIAVRELCEFTAKEGDLDLRFTPSPTAQEGIAGHATVVARRGPDYMSELAVSGEFEELTVSGRIDGFDPEFRLLEEIKTHRGDVARIPANHRLLHWAQVKVYGWLLCQALELDELDLAVVYFNVISQKETVFRERHSAEALRQFFELQCRRYIHWARQEQAHRLARDAALTTLRFPYAEFRHGQRQLAEAVYRAARDGHYLLAQATTGIGKTLGTLFPQLKAMPGQQLDRLFFLSAKTPGRRLALDALQRLRDPETPLRVLEHVARDKACEHPDKACHGESCPLARGFYDRLPAARSAALKERWLDQQAVREIAIAHGICPYYLSQELCRWSDVVVGDYNYYFDLGALLHSLTLVNQWRVCLLVDEAHNLVERGRSMYSAELDQARFKAMRRDAPAKLKGVLGRVDRHWNQLHREQQVPYQVHPLAPDLLLAALGKAVSAITDHLTDQPEGNAGELLRFYLDAMLFCRLAESFGPHSLFDISRVEGDKGRSYSTLCIRNVLPAPFLGPRFEQAHSATLFSATLSPSHYYLDLLGLPQETQCLDVDSPFSAEQLQVRAVRNLSTRYRDRDASLAPICRLIARQYGERPGNYLAFFSSYQYLQQVLDLLAREYPEIPVWVQSRQMDEAARQGFLERFQVGGRGIGFAVLGGVFGEGVDLPGERLIGAFVATLGLAQVNPINEEIRQRMHALFGDGYDYTYLYPGLQKVVQAAGRVIRTTEDEGVLYLIDDRFARQEVRRLLPSWWQVELLRLPLQTAVLEPQPDL
;
A
#
# COMPACT_ATOMS: atom_id res chain seq x y z
N MET A 1 -21.07 -30.88 -10.34
CA MET A 1 -20.42 -30.02 -9.32
C MET A 1 -21.52 -29.30 -8.59
N SER A 2 -21.62 -29.36 -7.27
CA SER A 2 -22.65 -28.61 -6.52
C SER A 2 -22.09 -27.21 -6.23
N LEU A 3 -22.71 -26.18 -6.81
CA LEU A 3 -22.44 -24.78 -6.47
C LEU A 3 -23.29 -24.41 -5.26
N ARG A 4 -22.75 -23.58 -4.36
CA ARG A 4 -23.50 -23.06 -3.21
C ARG A 4 -23.26 -21.57 -3.07
N ILE A 5 -24.32 -20.80 -2.82
CA ILE A 5 -24.23 -19.36 -2.63
C ILE A 5 -25.28 -18.87 -1.63
N ALA A 6 -24.94 -17.85 -0.84
CA ALA A 6 -25.90 -17.17 0.00
C ALA A 6 -26.81 -16.24 -0.82
N VAL A 7 -28.10 -16.11 -0.46
CA VAL A 7 -29.06 -15.20 -1.13
C VAL A 7 -28.52 -13.78 -1.29
N ARG A 8 -27.88 -13.25 -0.23
CA ARG A 8 -27.27 -11.92 -0.24
C ARG A 8 -26.19 -11.79 -1.31
N GLU A 9 -25.26 -12.75 -1.36
CA GLU A 9 -24.14 -12.77 -2.31
C GLU A 9 -24.62 -12.90 -3.75
N LEU A 10 -25.63 -13.76 -3.97
CA LEU A 10 -26.26 -13.93 -5.28
C LEU A 10 -26.82 -12.59 -5.76
N CYS A 11 -27.63 -11.92 -4.94
CA CYS A 11 -28.23 -10.64 -5.31
C CYS A 11 -27.18 -9.53 -5.51
N GLU A 12 -26.18 -9.44 -4.64
CA GLU A 12 -25.08 -8.47 -4.77
C GLU A 12 -24.28 -8.66 -6.07
N PHE A 13 -24.24 -9.88 -6.61
CA PHE A 13 -23.56 -10.20 -7.86
C PHE A 13 -24.46 -10.00 -9.10
N THR A 14 -25.72 -10.43 -9.05
CA THR A 14 -26.57 -10.55 -10.25
C THR A 14 -27.61 -9.45 -10.42
N ALA A 15 -27.92 -8.70 -9.36
CA ALA A 15 -29.03 -7.74 -9.32
C ALA A 15 -28.60 -6.28 -9.04
N LYS A 16 -27.29 -5.97 -9.10
CA LYS A 16 -26.79 -4.58 -9.05
C LYS A 16 -27.13 -3.85 -10.34
N GLU A 17 -27.81 -2.72 -10.23
CA GLU A 17 -28.27 -1.89 -11.35
C GLU A 17 -28.16 -0.40 -10.98
N GLY A 18 -28.18 0.48 -11.98
CA GLY A 18 -28.14 1.94 -11.82
C GLY A 18 -26.77 2.55 -11.58
N ASP A 19 -26.76 3.69 -10.90
CA ASP A 19 -25.58 4.52 -10.70
C ASP A 19 -24.56 3.90 -9.74
N LEU A 20 -23.28 4.15 -10.00
CA LEU A 20 -22.27 4.15 -8.95
C LEU A 20 -22.55 5.38 -8.06
N ASP A 21 -22.73 5.16 -6.77
CA ASP A 21 -22.99 6.24 -5.82
C ASP A 21 -22.13 6.04 -4.57
N LEU A 22 -21.16 6.94 -4.38
CA LEU A 22 -20.26 6.96 -3.22
C LEU A 22 -20.52 8.16 -2.32
N ARG A 23 -21.69 8.78 -2.42
CA ARG A 23 -22.13 9.74 -1.41
C ARG A 23 -22.13 9.03 -0.05
N PHE A 24 -21.65 9.76 0.95
CA PHE A 24 -21.56 9.24 2.31
C PHE A 24 -22.96 8.82 2.78
N THR A 25 -23.15 7.51 2.93
CA THR A 25 -24.37 6.94 3.48
C THR A 25 -23.97 6.27 4.79
N PRO A 26 -24.32 6.83 5.95
CA PRO A 26 -23.97 6.19 7.22
C PRO A 26 -24.63 4.82 7.33
N SER A 27 -23.83 3.81 7.61
CA SER A 27 -24.35 2.53 8.07
C SER A 27 -24.40 2.52 9.60
N PRO A 28 -25.47 1.99 10.22
CA PRO A 28 -25.43 1.62 11.64
C PRO A 28 -24.23 0.72 11.93
N THR A 29 -23.75 0.73 13.18
CA THR A 29 -22.76 -0.28 13.60
C THR A 29 -23.40 -1.67 13.57
N ALA A 30 -22.60 -2.74 13.53
CA ALA A 30 -23.13 -4.10 13.56
C ALA A 30 -24.04 -4.35 14.80
N GLN A 31 -23.66 -3.81 15.96
CA GLN A 31 -24.46 -3.90 17.19
C GLN A 31 -25.78 -3.14 17.08
N GLU A 32 -25.77 -1.94 16.51
CA GLU A 32 -27.00 -1.17 16.25
C GLU A 32 -27.91 -1.87 15.24
N GLY A 33 -27.32 -2.52 14.24
CA GLY A 33 -28.04 -3.35 13.27
C GLY A 33 -28.79 -4.49 13.96
N ILE A 34 -28.08 -5.28 14.77
CA ILE A 34 -28.66 -6.40 15.53
C ILE A 34 -29.77 -5.91 16.48
N ALA A 35 -29.51 -4.85 17.24
CA ALA A 35 -30.50 -4.28 18.15
C ALA A 35 -31.73 -3.73 17.41
N GLY A 36 -31.52 -3.14 16.23
CA GLY A 36 -32.60 -2.68 15.36
C GLY A 36 -33.48 -3.83 14.86
N HIS A 37 -32.89 -4.92 14.37
CA HIS A 37 -33.64 -6.12 13.96
C HIS A 37 -34.45 -6.68 15.13
N ALA A 38 -33.82 -6.84 16.30
CA ALA A 38 -34.50 -7.32 17.50
C ALA A 38 -35.68 -6.42 17.91
N THR A 39 -35.54 -5.10 17.74
CA THR A 39 -36.62 -4.13 18.05
C THR A 39 -37.80 -4.27 17.10
N VAL A 40 -37.56 -4.46 15.80
CA VAL A 40 -38.63 -4.68 14.82
C VAL A 40 -39.35 -5.99 15.10
N VAL A 41 -38.62 -7.08 15.32
CA VAL A 41 -39.19 -8.40 15.66
C VAL A 41 -40.03 -8.34 16.92
N ALA A 42 -39.57 -7.65 17.97
CA ALA A 42 -40.32 -7.50 19.23
C ALA A 42 -41.64 -6.73 19.09
N ARG A 43 -41.86 -6.01 17.99
CA ARG A 43 -43.12 -5.30 17.69
C ARG A 43 -44.13 -6.17 16.92
N ARG A 44 -43.76 -7.38 16.51
CA ARG A 44 -44.62 -8.32 15.78
C ARG A 44 -45.39 -9.25 16.72
N GLY A 45 -46.38 -9.95 16.17
CA GLY A 45 -47.26 -10.86 16.93
C GLY A 45 -46.57 -12.15 17.39
N PRO A 46 -47.23 -12.97 18.23
CA PRO A 46 -46.65 -14.20 18.80
C PRO A 46 -46.35 -15.29 17.75
N ASP A 47 -47.05 -15.28 16.62
CA ASP A 47 -46.89 -16.25 15.52
C ASP A 47 -45.82 -15.83 14.49
N TYR A 48 -45.16 -14.68 14.70
CA TYR A 48 -44.11 -14.18 13.81
C TYR A 48 -42.84 -15.04 13.92
N MET A 49 -42.40 -15.58 12.79
CA MET A 49 -41.21 -16.40 12.69
C MET A 49 -40.01 -15.53 12.31
N SER A 50 -39.02 -15.39 13.19
CA SER A 50 -37.78 -14.65 12.91
C SER A 50 -36.62 -15.58 12.53
N GLU A 51 -35.67 -15.07 11.75
CA GLU A 51 -34.43 -15.79 11.37
C GLU A 51 -34.69 -17.16 10.70
N LEU A 52 -35.71 -17.23 9.86
CA LEU A 52 -36.15 -18.48 9.23
C LEU A 52 -35.14 -18.91 8.15
N ALA A 53 -34.49 -20.05 8.37
CA ALA A 53 -33.58 -20.64 7.40
C ALA A 53 -34.34 -21.20 6.19
N VAL A 54 -33.91 -20.82 4.99
CA VAL A 54 -34.47 -21.31 3.73
C VAL A 54 -33.37 -21.75 2.78
N SER A 55 -33.70 -22.70 1.92
CA SER A 55 -32.81 -23.23 0.91
C SER A 55 -33.63 -23.71 -0.29
N GLY A 56 -33.06 -23.59 -1.48
CA GLY A 56 -33.63 -24.13 -2.70
C GLY A 56 -32.54 -24.48 -3.70
N GLU A 57 -32.90 -25.30 -4.68
CA GLU A 57 -31.98 -25.77 -5.72
C GLU A 57 -32.47 -25.34 -7.10
N PHE A 58 -31.52 -24.95 -7.96
CA PHE A 58 -31.76 -24.65 -9.37
C PHE A 58 -30.58 -25.16 -10.20
N GLU A 59 -30.85 -26.11 -11.11
CA GLU A 59 -29.80 -26.87 -11.81
C GLU A 59 -28.76 -27.43 -10.81
N GLU A 60 -27.49 -27.05 -10.93
CA GLU A 60 -26.44 -27.44 -9.98
C GLU A 60 -26.19 -26.46 -8.82
N LEU A 61 -26.96 -25.38 -8.72
CA LEU A 61 -26.81 -24.34 -7.70
C LEU A 61 -27.76 -24.55 -6.53
N THR A 62 -27.22 -24.66 -5.32
CA THR A 62 -27.96 -24.53 -4.07
C THR A 62 -27.87 -23.08 -3.59
N VAL A 63 -29.02 -22.45 -3.38
CA VAL A 63 -29.12 -21.10 -2.82
C VAL A 63 -29.72 -21.20 -1.42
N SER A 64 -29.07 -20.60 -0.44
CA SER A 64 -29.56 -20.62 0.94
C SER A 64 -29.40 -19.28 1.65
N GLY A 65 -30.16 -19.09 2.72
CA GLY A 65 -30.07 -17.89 3.53
C GLY A 65 -31.03 -17.92 4.71
N ARG A 66 -31.17 -16.76 5.35
CA ARG A 66 -32.07 -16.57 6.49
C ARG A 66 -32.96 -15.37 6.21
N ILE A 67 -34.25 -15.60 6.28
CA ILE A 67 -35.29 -14.58 6.20
C ILE A 67 -35.33 -13.86 7.54
N ASP A 68 -35.31 -12.53 7.54
CA ASP A 68 -35.35 -11.74 8.77
C ASP A 68 -36.65 -11.98 9.56
N GLY A 69 -37.80 -12.03 8.87
CA GLY A 69 -38.92 -12.81 9.38
C GLY A 69 -40.13 -12.95 8.47
N PHE A 70 -41.08 -13.75 8.94
CA PHE A 70 -42.26 -14.19 8.22
C PHE A 70 -43.46 -14.24 9.16
N ASP A 71 -44.56 -13.62 8.75
CA ASP A 71 -45.85 -13.66 9.42
C ASP A 71 -46.80 -14.60 8.66
N PRO A 72 -47.10 -15.80 9.23
CA PRO A 72 -47.98 -16.77 8.58
C PRO A 72 -49.44 -16.30 8.48
N GLU A 73 -49.92 -15.45 9.40
CA GLU A 73 -51.30 -14.97 9.41
C GLU A 73 -51.57 -14.10 8.18
N PHE A 74 -50.64 -13.20 7.87
CA PHE A 74 -50.75 -12.29 6.73
C PHE A 74 -50.05 -12.78 5.46
N ARG A 75 -49.40 -13.96 5.51
CA ARG A 75 -48.51 -14.45 4.45
C ARG A 75 -47.51 -13.37 4.01
N LEU A 76 -46.87 -12.74 5.01
CA LEU A 76 -46.00 -11.58 4.82
C LEU A 76 -44.56 -11.94 5.16
N LEU A 77 -43.66 -11.84 4.19
CA LEU A 77 -42.22 -11.96 4.39
C LEU A 77 -41.59 -10.57 4.50
N GLU A 78 -40.84 -10.33 5.58
CA GLU A 78 -40.14 -9.07 5.83
C GLU A 78 -38.62 -9.24 5.70
N GLU A 79 -38.00 -8.35 4.91
CA GLU A 79 -36.56 -8.11 4.89
C GLU A 79 -36.28 -6.79 5.64
N ILE A 80 -35.55 -6.85 6.74
CA ILE A 80 -35.33 -5.73 7.64
C ILE A 80 -33.97 -5.09 7.32
N LYS A 81 -33.97 -3.77 7.13
CA LYS A 81 -32.76 -2.97 6.86
C LYS A 81 -32.67 -1.84 7.85
N THR A 82 -31.58 -1.79 8.60
CA THR A 82 -31.32 -0.69 9.53
C THR A 82 -30.59 0.45 8.83
N HIS A 83 -30.98 1.68 9.14
CA HIS A 83 -30.36 2.87 8.53
C HIS A 83 -30.29 4.04 9.51
N ARG A 84 -29.50 5.04 9.13
CA ARG A 84 -29.44 6.37 9.76
C ARG A 84 -29.91 7.42 8.75
N GLY A 85 -30.46 8.52 9.26
CA GLY A 85 -30.98 9.62 8.42
C GLY A 85 -32.31 9.29 7.73
N ASP A 86 -32.62 10.06 6.69
CA ASP A 86 -33.85 9.94 5.91
C ASP A 86 -33.81 8.72 4.96
N VAL A 87 -34.86 7.89 5.02
CA VAL A 87 -35.03 6.69 4.18
C VAL A 87 -35.08 7.03 2.68
N ALA A 88 -35.57 8.20 2.30
CA ALA A 88 -35.65 8.63 0.91
C ALA A 88 -34.26 8.80 0.26
N ARG A 89 -33.20 8.89 1.08
CA ARG A 89 -31.82 9.07 0.63
C ARG A 89 -31.07 7.78 0.41
N ILE A 90 -31.66 6.64 0.78
CA ILE A 90 -31.05 5.35 0.47
C ILE A 90 -30.92 5.25 -1.06
N PRO A 91 -29.69 5.10 -1.60
CA PRO A 91 -29.47 5.07 -3.03
C PRO A 91 -30.38 4.07 -3.74
N ALA A 92 -30.88 4.43 -4.93
CA ALA A 92 -31.84 3.61 -5.66
C ALA A 92 -31.31 2.19 -5.92
N ASN A 93 -30.03 2.08 -6.29
CA ASN A 93 -29.32 0.81 -6.48
C ASN A 93 -29.32 -0.08 -5.21
N HIS A 94 -29.18 0.50 -4.01
CA HIS A 94 -29.25 -0.25 -2.74
C HIS A 94 -30.67 -0.72 -2.46
N ARG A 95 -31.68 0.13 -2.69
CA ARG A 95 -33.09 -0.27 -2.54
C ARG A 95 -33.45 -1.42 -3.49
N LEU A 96 -32.98 -1.38 -4.73
CA LEU A 96 -33.15 -2.48 -5.70
C LEU A 96 -32.53 -3.78 -5.20
N LEU A 97 -31.34 -3.74 -4.58
CA LEU A 97 -30.71 -4.92 -3.99
C LEU A 97 -31.51 -5.49 -2.82
N HIS A 98 -32.06 -4.65 -1.94
CA HIS A 98 -32.91 -5.12 -0.84
C HIS A 98 -34.17 -5.81 -1.38
N TRP A 99 -34.77 -5.26 -2.43
CA TRP A 99 -35.89 -5.87 -3.13
C TRP A 99 -35.52 -7.17 -3.85
N ALA A 100 -34.31 -7.28 -4.39
CA ALA A 100 -33.83 -8.53 -4.98
C ALA A 100 -33.70 -9.63 -3.93
N GLN A 101 -33.16 -9.31 -2.74
CA GLN A 101 -33.03 -10.25 -1.62
C GLN A 101 -34.40 -10.78 -1.17
N VAL A 102 -35.34 -9.88 -0.87
CA VAL A 102 -36.68 -10.28 -0.40
C VAL A 102 -37.45 -11.10 -1.45
N LYS A 103 -37.25 -10.84 -2.75
CA LYS A 103 -37.86 -11.63 -3.84
C LYS A 103 -37.28 -13.04 -3.96
N VAL A 104 -35.97 -13.19 -3.81
CA VAL A 104 -35.33 -14.51 -3.78
C VAL A 104 -35.81 -15.31 -2.57
N TYR A 105 -35.83 -14.69 -1.39
CA TYR A 105 -36.40 -15.31 -0.19
C TYR A 105 -37.87 -15.68 -0.36
N GLY A 106 -38.65 -14.80 -0.99
CA GLY A 106 -40.06 -15.04 -1.30
C GLY A 106 -40.28 -16.30 -2.12
N TRP A 107 -39.48 -16.51 -3.18
CA TRP A 107 -39.53 -17.77 -3.95
C TRP A 107 -39.19 -18.98 -3.09
N LEU A 108 -38.09 -18.94 -2.35
CA LEU A 108 -37.65 -20.07 -1.52
C LEU A 108 -38.73 -20.45 -0.49
N LEU A 109 -39.42 -19.45 0.07
CA LEU A 109 -40.51 -19.68 1.00
C LEU A 109 -41.78 -20.22 0.31
N CYS A 110 -42.16 -19.65 -0.84
CA CYS A 110 -43.28 -20.18 -1.64
C CYS A 110 -43.06 -21.64 -2.02
N GLN A 111 -41.83 -22.02 -2.39
CA GLN A 111 -41.47 -23.41 -2.67
C GLN A 111 -41.58 -24.29 -1.43
N ALA A 112 -41.06 -23.83 -0.30
CA ALA A 112 -41.04 -24.61 0.95
C ALA A 112 -42.43 -24.83 1.56
N LEU A 113 -43.34 -23.86 1.39
CA LEU A 113 -44.67 -23.86 1.98
C LEU A 113 -45.81 -24.08 0.96
N GLU A 114 -45.47 -24.37 -0.29
CA GLU A 114 -46.43 -24.58 -1.39
C GLU A 114 -47.45 -23.43 -1.54
N LEU A 115 -46.97 -22.19 -1.49
CA LEU A 115 -47.81 -20.99 -1.60
C LEU A 115 -47.87 -20.50 -3.05
N ASP A 116 -49.07 -20.16 -3.54
CA ASP A 116 -49.28 -19.59 -4.88
C ASP A 116 -48.97 -18.08 -4.96
N GLU A 117 -49.00 -17.38 -3.83
CA GLU A 117 -48.76 -15.95 -3.71
C GLU A 117 -48.29 -15.58 -2.29
N LEU A 118 -47.55 -14.48 -2.21
CA LEU A 118 -46.91 -14.01 -0.98
C LEU A 118 -46.83 -12.48 -0.98
N ASP A 119 -47.06 -11.86 0.18
CA ASP A 119 -46.75 -10.44 0.36
C ASP A 119 -45.29 -10.29 0.80
N LEU A 120 -44.55 -9.40 0.16
CA LEU A 120 -43.17 -9.09 0.48
C LEU A 120 -43.08 -7.67 1.03
N ALA A 121 -42.27 -7.46 2.06
CA ALA A 121 -41.98 -6.14 2.58
C ALA A 121 -40.49 -5.93 2.79
N VAL A 122 -40.01 -4.74 2.39
CA VAL A 122 -38.71 -4.22 2.85
C VAL A 122 -39.00 -3.21 3.96
N VAL A 123 -38.51 -3.51 5.17
CA VAL A 123 -38.71 -2.70 6.37
C VAL A 123 -37.44 -1.90 6.66
N TYR A 124 -37.50 -0.59 6.49
CA TYR A 124 -36.41 0.30 6.89
C TYR A 124 -36.61 0.79 8.32
N PHE A 125 -35.70 0.39 9.21
CA PHE A 125 -35.71 0.81 10.60
C PHE A 125 -34.65 1.88 10.87
N ASN A 126 -35.09 3.06 11.28
CA ASN A 126 -34.19 4.15 11.65
C ASN A 126 -33.71 3.96 13.09
N VAL A 127 -32.42 3.66 13.28
CA VAL A 127 -31.85 3.30 14.60
C VAL A 127 -31.86 4.44 15.63
N ILE A 128 -32.06 5.69 15.20
CA ILE A 128 -32.07 6.86 16.08
C ILE A 128 -33.50 7.17 16.53
N SER A 129 -34.43 7.31 15.58
CA SER A 129 -35.83 7.65 15.86
C SER A 129 -36.69 6.44 16.20
N GLN A 130 -36.17 5.22 16.00
CA GLN A 130 -36.86 3.94 16.11
C GLN A 130 -38.15 3.84 15.27
N LYS A 131 -38.25 4.63 14.20
CA LYS A 131 -39.37 4.61 13.26
C LYS A 131 -39.14 3.57 12.17
N GLU A 132 -40.20 2.88 11.78
CA GLU A 132 -40.23 1.95 10.65
C GLU A 132 -40.82 2.65 9.43
N THR A 133 -40.22 2.43 8.27
CA THR A 133 -40.81 2.73 6.96
C THR A 133 -40.94 1.43 6.20
N VAL A 134 -42.17 1.03 5.91
CA VAL A 134 -42.48 -0.27 5.28
C VAL A 134 -42.90 -0.05 3.84
N PHE A 135 -42.24 -0.74 2.91
CA PHE A 135 -42.67 -0.82 1.52
C PHE A 135 -43.13 -2.25 1.25
N ARG A 136 -44.40 -2.44 0.90
CA ARG A 136 -45.04 -3.76 0.71
C ARG A 136 -45.52 -3.94 -0.72
N GLU A 137 -45.27 -5.11 -1.29
CA GLU A 137 -45.75 -5.50 -2.61
C GLU A 137 -46.26 -6.96 -2.57
N ARG A 138 -47.35 -7.25 -3.28
CA ARG A 138 -47.85 -8.62 -3.47
C ARG A 138 -47.26 -9.23 -4.72
N HIS A 139 -46.77 -10.46 -4.63
CA HIS A 139 -46.17 -11.19 -5.75
C HIS A 139 -46.75 -12.61 -5.86
N SER A 140 -46.90 -13.10 -7.09
CA SER A 140 -47.22 -14.51 -7.34
C SER A 140 -45.96 -15.37 -7.22
N ALA A 141 -46.12 -16.62 -6.81
CA ALA A 141 -45.02 -17.57 -6.74
C ALA A 141 -44.33 -17.74 -8.11
N GLU A 142 -45.09 -17.70 -9.20
CA GLU A 142 -44.56 -17.78 -10.56
C GLU A 142 -43.64 -16.60 -10.91
N ALA A 143 -44.01 -15.36 -10.55
CA ALA A 143 -43.16 -14.19 -10.77
C ALA A 143 -41.87 -14.27 -9.94
N LEU A 144 -41.97 -14.71 -8.69
CA LEU A 144 -40.82 -14.90 -7.81
C LEU A 144 -39.89 -16.02 -8.32
N ARG A 145 -40.46 -17.12 -8.81
CA ARG A 145 -39.72 -18.21 -9.47
C ARG A 145 -38.92 -17.70 -10.65
N GLN A 146 -39.56 -17.00 -11.58
CA GLN A 146 -38.89 -16.45 -12.76
C GLN A 146 -37.73 -15.52 -12.39
N PHE A 147 -37.92 -14.68 -11.36
CA PHE A 147 -36.86 -13.81 -10.86
C PHE A 147 -35.70 -14.60 -10.26
N PHE A 148 -35.99 -15.57 -9.39
CA PHE A 148 -34.99 -16.44 -8.78
C PHE A 148 -34.18 -17.21 -9.83
N GLU A 149 -34.85 -17.84 -10.79
CA GLU A 149 -34.20 -18.59 -11.87
C GLU A 149 -33.32 -17.68 -12.73
N LEU A 150 -33.73 -16.44 -13.02
CA LEU A 150 -32.91 -15.48 -13.74
C LEU A 150 -31.59 -15.19 -12.99
N GLN A 151 -31.67 -14.94 -11.68
CA GLN A 151 -30.47 -14.70 -10.87
C GLN A 151 -29.58 -15.95 -10.84
N CYS A 152 -30.16 -17.13 -10.63
CA CYS A 152 -29.42 -18.39 -10.62
C CYS A 152 -28.72 -18.65 -11.97
N ARG A 153 -29.41 -18.48 -13.11
CA ARG A 153 -28.81 -18.64 -14.44
C ARG A 153 -27.65 -17.67 -14.69
N ARG A 154 -27.78 -16.41 -14.27
CA ARG A 154 -26.69 -15.41 -14.37
C ARG A 154 -25.46 -15.85 -13.57
N TYR A 155 -25.67 -16.33 -12.35
CA TYR A 155 -24.57 -16.80 -11.50
C TYR A 155 -23.94 -18.12 -12.00
N ILE A 156 -24.75 -19.09 -12.42
CA ILE A 156 -24.26 -20.36 -12.99
C ILE A 156 -23.43 -20.11 -14.24
N HIS A 157 -23.91 -19.24 -15.14
CA HIS A 157 -23.16 -18.87 -16.34
C HIS A 157 -21.79 -18.30 -16.00
N TRP A 158 -21.74 -17.42 -14.99
CA TRP A 158 -20.49 -16.89 -14.46
C TRP A 158 -19.59 -17.98 -13.87
N ALA A 159 -20.11 -18.81 -12.96
CA ALA A 159 -19.34 -19.82 -12.27
C ALA A 159 -18.73 -20.83 -13.25
N ARG A 160 -19.50 -21.25 -14.26
CA ARG A 160 -19.02 -22.11 -15.35
C ARG A 160 -17.91 -21.44 -16.16
N GLN A 161 -18.03 -20.14 -16.48
CA GLN A 161 -16.98 -19.40 -17.18
C GLN A 161 -15.68 -19.29 -16.38
N GLU A 162 -15.77 -18.96 -15.09
CA GLU A 162 -14.59 -18.85 -14.24
C GLU A 162 -13.92 -20.20 -14.00
N GLN A 163 -14.70 -21.27 -13.86
CA GLN A 163 -14.17 -22.62 -13.77
C GLN A 163 -13.46 -23.03 -15.06
N ALA A 164 -14.09 -22.81 -16.22
CA ALA A 164 -13.47 -23.11 -17.52
C ALA A 164 -12.17 -22.32 -17.72
N HIS A 165 -12.17 -21.04 -17.34
CA HIS A 165 -10.97 -20.20 -17.35
C HIS A 165 -9.86 -20.77 -16.47
N ARG A 166 -10.16 -21.12 -15.21
CA ARG A 166 -9.19 -21.70 -14.28
C ARG A 166 -8.60 -23.00 -14.80
N LEU A 167 -9.42 -23.90 -15.32
CA LEU A 167 -8.95 -25.16 -15.92
C LEU A 167 -8.02 -24.90 -17.11
N ALA A 168 -8.38 -23.98 -18.00
CA ALA A 168 -7.55 -23.64 -19.17
C ALA A 168 -6.24 -22.96 -18.77
N ARG A 169 -6.30 -22.02 -17.81
CA ARG A 169 -5.13 -21.35 -17.22
C ARG A 169 -4.20 -22.37 -16.59
N ASP A 170 -4.72 -23.25 -15.74
CA ASP A 170 -3.90 -24.20 -14.98
C ASP A 170 -3.23 -25.24 -15.88
N ALA A 171 -3.93 -25.69 -16.92
CA ALA A 171 -3.37 -26.54 -17.96
C ALA A 171 -2.20 -25.84 -18.69
N ALA A 172 -2.38 -24.57 -19.08
CA ALA A 172 -1.32 -23.79 -19.72
C ALA A 172 -0.11 -23.59 -18.79
N LEU A 173 -0.36 -23.21 -17.53
CA LEU A 173 0.69 -22.93 -16.54
C LEU A 173 1.49 -24.18 -16.15
N THR A 174 0.90 -25.38 -16.23
CA THR A 174 1.64 -26.65 -16.01
C THR A 174 2.74 -26.85 -17.05
N THR A 175 2.51 -26.37 -18.27
CA THR A 175 3.48 -26.47 -19.37
C THR A 175 4.39 -25.23 -19.51
N LEU A 176 4.25 -24.25 -18.61
CA LEU A 176 5.01 -23.00 -18.65
C LEU A 176 6.51 -23.27 -18.62
N ARG A 177 7.22 -22.73 -19.62
CA ARG A 177 8.67 -22.80 -19.75
C ARG A 177 9.30 -21.46 -19.38
N PHE A 178 10.54 -21.53 -18.92
CA PHE A 178 11.33 -20.32 -18.76
C PHE A 178 11.59 -19.73 -20.16
N PRO A 179 11.44 -18.39 -20.37
CA PRO A 179 11.41 -17.81 -21.70
C PRO A 179 12.80 -17.69 -22.35
N TYR A 180 13.87 -17.94 -21.60
CA TYR A 180 15.24 -17.96 -22.11
C TYR A 180 15.79 -19.38 -22.11
N ALA A 181 16.83 -19.62 -22.92
CA ALA A 181 17.49 -20.92 -23.00
C ALA A 181 18.08 -21.36 -21.65
N GLU A 182 18.64 -20.41 -20.90
CA GLU A 182 19.29 -20.66 -19.61
C GLU A 182 18.92 -19.59 -18.58
N PHE A 183 18.98 -19.98 -17.30
CA PHE A 183 18.89 -19.04 -16.19
C PHE A 183 20.20 -18.30 -16.04
N ARG A 184 20.13 -17.02 -15.67
CA ARG A 184 21.33 -16.27 -15.24
C ARG A 184 21.89 -16.88 -13.93
N HIS A 185 23.17 -16.60 -13.66
CA HIS A 185 23.79 -16.94 -12.38
C HIS A 185 22.96 -16.41 -11.20
N GLY A 186 22.77 -17.24 -10.16
CA GLY A 186 21.88 -16.96 -9.02
C GLY A 186 20.36 -17.01 -9.33
N GLN A 187 19.93 -16.73 -10.56
CA GLN A 187 18.51 -16.66 -10.90
C GLN A 187 17.78 -18.00 -10.74
N ARG A 188 18.45 -19.12 -11.03
CA ARG A 188 17.88 -20.46 -10.81
C ARG A 188 17.71 -20.78 -9.32
N GLN A 189 18.70 -20.43 -8.50
CA GLN A 189 18.64 -20.59 -7.05
C GLN A 189 17.44 -19.82 -6.47
N LEU A 190 17.27 -18.55 -6.89
CA LEU A 190 16.09 -17.76 -6.55
C LEU A 190 14.79 -18.45 -6.99
N ALA A 191 14.72 -18.88 -8.25
CA ALA A 191 13.50 -19.48 -8.79
C ALA A 191 13.09 -20.78 -8.08
N GLU A 192 14.07 -21.63 -7.75
CA GLU A 192 13.82 -22.86 -6.99
C GLU A 192 13.33 -22.57 -5.57
N ALA A 193 13.91 -21.58 -4.88
CA ALA A 193 13.47 -21.19 -3.54
C ALA A 193 12.03 -20.64 -3.56
N VAL A 194 11.71 -19.76 -4.52
CA VAL A 194 10.35 -19.19 -4.68
C VAL A 194 9.33 -20.29 -4.98
N TYR A 195 9.67 -21.23 -5.87
CA TYR A 195 8.78 -22.36 -6.17
C TYR A 195 8.51 -23.21 -4.93
N ARG A 196 9.55 -23.52 -4.13
CA ARG A 196 9.41 -24.31 -2.89
C ARG A 196 8.57 -23.56 -1.85
N ALA A 197 8.81 -22.27 -1.65
CA ALA A 197 8.01 -21.44 -0.76
C ALA A 197 6.52 -21.44 -1.15
N ALA A 198 6.23 -21.29 -2.45
CA ALA A 198 4.87 -21.39 -2.98
C ALA A 198 4.27 -22.79 -2.83
N ARG A 199 5.04 -23.84 -3.11
CA ARG A 199 4.59 -25.24 -2.99
C ARG A 199 4.27 -25.62 -1.55
N ASP A 200 5.11 -25.20 -0.61
CA ASP A 200 5.05 -25.63 0.79
C ASP A 200 4.18 -24.69 1.66
N GLY A 201 3.80 -23.51 1.13
CA GLY A 201 3.03 -22.52 1.88
C GLY A 201 3.88 -21.78 2.92
N HIS A 202 5.14 -21.51 2.58
CA HIS A 202 6.10 -20.85 3.47
C HIS A 202 6.44 -19.44 2.99
N TYR A 203 7.03 -18.66 3.88
CA TYR A 203 7.53 -17.32 3.57
C TYR A 203 9.01 -17.36 3.18
N LEU A 204 9.37 -16.51 2.21
CA LEU A 204 10.73 -16.37 1.72
C LEU A 204 11.16 -14.90 1.74
N LEU A 205 12.25 -14.62 2.43
CA LEU A 205 12.97 -13.35 2.37
C LEU A 205 14.21 -13.53 1.50
N ALA A 206 14.17 -13.04 0.27
CA ALA A 206 15.22 -13.24 -0.73
C ALA A 206 15.98 -11.93 -1.03
N GLN A 207 17.21 -11.84 -0.54
CA GLN A 207 18.15 -10.82 -1.00
C GLN A 207 18.71 -11.25 -2.35
N ALA A 208 18.56 -10.39 -3.37
CA ALA A 208 19.12 -10.63 -4.69
C ALA A 208 19.59 -9.32 -5.30
N THR A 209 20.81 -9.27 -5.82
CA THR A 209 21.35 -8.06 -6.44
C THR A 209 20.56 -7.67 -7.69
N THR A 210 20.61 -6.38 -8.04
CA THR A 210 20.02 -5.90 -9.29
C THR A 210 20.73 -6.53 -10.48
N GLY A 211 20.04 -6.78 -11.59
CA GLY A 211 20.66 -7.41 -12.78
C GLY A 211 20.50 -8.94 -12.86
N ILE A 212 20.26 -9.64 -11.75
CA ILE A 212 19.98 -11.10 -11.72
C ILE A 212 18.72 -11.47 -12.52
N GLY A 213 17.81 -10.51 -12.73
CA GLY A 213 16.49 -10.77 -13.29
C GLY A 213 15.51 -11.27 -12.23
N LYS A 214 15.55 -10.65 -11.03
CA LYS A 214 14.70 -10.95 -9.87
C LYS A 214 13.23 -11.12 -10.22
N THR A 215 12.67 -10.14 -10.93
CA THR A 215 11.25 -10.09 -11.28
C THR A 215 10.81 -11.31 -12.07
N LEU A 216 11.59 -11.73 -13.07
CA LEU A 216 11.30 -12.93 -13.83
C LEU A 216 11.58 -14.20 -13.00
N GLY A 217 12.65 -14.19 -12.21
CA GLY A 217 13.04 -15.26 -11.30
C GLY A 217 12.04 -15.52 -10.17
N THR A 218 11.15 -14.57 -9.86
CA THR A 218 10.06 -14.74 -8.89
C THR A 218 8.72 -15.01 -9.55
N LEU A 219 8.38 -14.33 -10.65
CA LEU A 219 7.10 -14.53 -11.35
C LEU A 219 6.98 -15.92 -11.99
N PHE A 220 8.01 -16.37 -12.70
CA PHE A 220 8.01 -17.68 -13.37
C PHE A 220 7.69 -18.85 -12.42
N PRO A 221 8.44 -19.06 -11.32
CA PRO A 221 8.15 -20.17 -10.40
C PRO A 221 6.81 -20.02 -9.70
N GLN A 222 6.37 -18.79 -9.41
CA GLN A 222 5.11 -18.54 -8.72
C GLN A 222 3.91 -18.90 -9.61
N LEU A 223 3.94 -18.52 -10.90
CA LEU A 223 2.95 -18.94 -11.89
C LEU A 223 2.96 -20.47 -12.07
N LYS A 224 4.15 -21.07 -12.14
CA LYS A 224 4.29 -22.53 -12.27
C LYS A 224 3.75 -23.29 -11.05
N ALA A 225 3.76 -22.69 -9.86
CA ALA A 225 3.19 -23.28 -8.65
C ALA A 225 1.65 -23.20 -8.58
N MET A 226 1.02 -22.28 -9.33
CA MET A 226 -0.44 -22.05 -9.25
C MET A 226 -1.28 -23.31 -9.43
N PRO A 227 -1.07 -24.15 -10.47
CA PRO A 227 -1.89 -25.34 -10.67
C PRO A 227 -1.74 -26.37 -9.55
N GLY A 228 -0.48 -26.64 -9.15
CA GLY A 228 -0.17 -27.66 -8.16
C GLY A 228 -0.66 -27.33 -6.75
N GLN A 229 -0.84 -26.05 -6.45
CA GLN A 229 -1.28 -25.56 -5.13
C GLN A 229 -2.69 -24.98 -5.14
N GLN A 230 -3.41 -25.11 -6.26
CA GLN A 230 -4.76 -24.57 -6.46
C GLN A 230 -4.85 -23.08 -6.09
N LEU A 231 -3.86 -22.29 -6.52
CA LEU A 231 -3.82 -20.86 -6.22
C LEU A 231 -4.88 -20.12 -7.04
N ASP A 232 -5.66 -19.29 -6.35
CA ASP A 232 -6.67 -18.45 -6.97
C ASP A 232 -6.03 -17.27 -7.69
N ARG A 233 -5.09 -16.59 -7.01
CA ARG A 233 -4.55 -15.30 -7.41
C ARG A 233 -3.07 -15.16 -7.03
N LEU A 234 -2.37 -14.38 -7.84
CA LEU A 234 -1.02 -13.90 -7.57
C LEU A 234 -1.02 -12.36 -7.49
N PHE A 235 -0.57 -11.82 -6.37
CA PHE A 235 -0.42 -10.37 -6.21
C PHE A 235 1.05 -9.97 -6.28
N PHE A 236 1.42 -9.21 -7.30
CA PHE A 236 2.72 -8.58 -7.42
C PHE A 236 2.63 -7.14 -6.90
N LEU A 237 3.27 -6.87 -5.78
CA LEU A 237 3.17 -5.62 -5.06
C LEU A 237 4.52 -4.90 -5.09
N SER A 238 4.52 -3.62 -5.48
CA SER A 238 5.73 -2.78 -5.52
C SER A 238 5.42 -1.36 -5.05
N ALA A 239 6.31 -0.75 -4.27
CA ALA A 239 6.15 0.62 -3.77
C ALA A 239 6.18 1.69 -4.87
N LYS A 240 6.76 1.39 -6.05
CA LYS A 240 7.07 2.40 -7.08
C LYS A 240 6.56 1.97 -8.45
N THR A 241 6.19 2.94 -9.26
CA THR A 241 5.71 2.73 -10.64
C THR A 241 6.70 1.93 -11.53
N PRO A 242 8.02 2.18 -11.50
CA PRO A 242 8.96 1.40 -12.31
C PRO A 242 8.94 -0.10 -11.98
N GLY A 243 8.79 -0.48 -10.71
CA GLY A 243 8.71 -1.90 -10.31
C GLY A 243 7.48 -2.59 -10.88
N ARG A 244 6.33 -1.89 -10.93
CA ARG A 244 5.13 -2.40 -11.60
C ARG A 244 5.34 -2.64 -13.09
N ARG A 245 5.97 -1.69 -13.78
CA ARG A 245 6.30 -1.84 -15.21
C ARG A 245 7.21 -3.03 -15.47
N LEU A 246 8.25 -3.22 -14.65
CA LEU A 246 9.13 -4.40 -14.76
C LEU A 246 8.37 -5.71 -14.58
N ALA A 247 7.36 -5.74 -13.70
CA ALA A 247 6.51 -6.91 -13.50
C ALA A 247 5.66 -7.21 -14.74
N LEU A 248 5.00 -6.18 -15.30
CA LEU A 248 4.23 -6.30 -16.54
C LEU A 248 5.11 -6.75 -17.71
N ASP A 249 6.29 -6.17 -17.89
CA ASP A 249 7.24 -6.58 -18.93
C ASP A 249 7.70 -8.04 -18.75
N ALA A 250 7.92 -8.48 -17.51
CA ALA A 250 8.28 -9.88 -17.22
C ALA A 250 7.12 -10.85 -17.46
N LEU A 251 5.89 -10.48 -17.07
CA LEU A 251 4.68 -11.25 -17.36
C LEU A 251 4.43 -11.35 -18.86
N GLN A 252 4.65 -10.27 -19.62
CA GLN A 252 4.52 -10.26 -21.07
C GLN A 252 5.52 -11.21 -21.74
N ARG A 253 6.74 -11.32 -21.21
CA ARG A 253 7.76 -12.30 -21.70
C ARG A 253 7.44 -13.75 -21.35
N LEU A 254 6.74 -13.98 -20.22
CA LEU A 254 6.29 -15.31 -19.81
C LEU A 254 5.04 -15.76 -20.57
N ARG A 255 4.34 -14.83 -21.19
CA ARG A 255 3.09 -15.07 -21.88
C ARG A 255 3.35 -15.59 -23.29
N ASP A 256 2.73 -16.73 -23.59
CA ASP A 256 2.34 -17.09 -24.94
C ASP A 256 0.97 -16.42 -25.23
N PRO A 257 0.74 -15.79 -26.40
CA PRO A 257 -0.57 -15.24 -26.77
C PRO A 257 -1.76 -16.18 -26.50
N GLU A 258 -1.56 -17.50 -26.65
CA GLU A 258 -2.58 -18.51 -26.43
C GLU A 258 -2.85 -18.79 -24.94
N THR A 259 -1.91 -18.49 -24.05
CA THR A 259 -2.10 -18.67 -22.61
C THR A 259 -3.24 -17.79 -22.12
N PRO A 260 -4.30 -18.38 -21.52
CA PRO A 260 -5.43 -17.62 -21.00
C PRO A 260 -5.10 -17.04 -19.62
N LEU A 261 -4.00 -16.28 -19.50
CA LEU A 261 -3.63 -15.61 -18.25
C LEU A 261 -4.22 -14.20 -18.25
N ARG A 262 -5.04 -13.89 -17.24
CA ARG A 262 -5.59 -12.53 -17.05
C ARG A 262 -4.69 -11.74 -16.11
N VAL A 263 -4.14 -10.64 -16.60
CA VAL A 263 -3.20 -9.77 -15.87
C VAL A 263 -3.80 -8.38 -15.79
N LEU A 264 -3.86 -7.82 -14.58
CA LEU A 264 -4.38 -6.48 -14.32
C LEU A 264 -3.33 -5.60 -13.65
N GLU A 265 -3.13 -4.39 -14.16
CA GLU A 265 -2.49 -3.32 -13.39
C GLU A 265 -3.57 -2.51 -12.65
N HIS A 266 -3.53 -2.52 -11.31
CA HIS A 266 -4.41 -1.70 -10.50
C HIS A 266 -3.68 -0.43 -10.02
N VAL A 267 -4.23 0.73 -10.37
CA VAL A 267 -3.63 2.05 -10.10
C VAL A 267 -4.54 2.94 -9.24
N ALA A 268 -3.94 3.96 -8.62
CA ALA A 268 -4.64 4.88 -7.74
C ALA A 268 -5.71 5.68 -8.50
N ARG A 269 -6.78 6.06 -7.80
CA ARG A 269 -7.90 6.82 -8.38
C ARG A 269 -7.42 8.08 -9.10
N ASP A 270 -6.53 8.85 -8.49
CA ASP A 270 -6.04 10.12 -9.07
C ASP A 270 -5.25 9.92 -10.37
N LYS A 271 -4.78 8.70 -10.65
CA LYS A 271 -4.10 8.35 -11.90
C LYS A 271 -5.03 7.77 -12.97
N ALA A 272 -6.19 7.24 -12.59
CA ALA A 272 -7.16 6.62 -13.49
C ALA A 272 -8.45 7.43 -13.69
N CYS A 273 -8.66 8.49 -12.90
CA CYS A 273 -9.88 9.29 -12.97
C CYS A 273 -9.85 10.23 -14.17
N GLU A 274 -10.89 10.16 -15.02
CA GLU A 274 -11.08 11.08 -16.16
C GLU A 274 -11.74 12.41 -15.74
N HIS A 275 -12.24 12.49 -14.51
CA HIS A 275 -12.96 13.64 -13.96
C HIS A 275 -12.55 13.93 -12.50
N PRO A 276 -11.28 14.33 -12.24
CA PRO A 276 -10.76 14.52 -10.88
C PRO A 276 -11.47 15.64 -10.10
N ASP A 277 -12.10 16.59 -10.80
CA ASP A 277 -12.89 17.70 -10.28
C ASP A 277 -14.31 17.30 -9.83
N LYS A 278 -14.76 16.09 -10.17
CA LYS A 278 -16.14 15.63 -9.93
C LYS A 278 -16.23 14.60 -8.82
N ALA A 279 -17.39 14.58 -8.15
CA ALA A 279 -17.71 13.58 -7.15
C ALA A 279 -18.15 12.26 -7.81
N CYS A 280 -17.88 11.13 -7.14
CA CYS A 280 -18.18 9.78 -7.68
C CYS A 280 -19.64 9.36 -7.44
N HIS A 281 -20.58 10.07 -8.05
CA HIS A 281 -21.99 9.69 -8.12
C HIS A 281 -22.63 10.14 -9.44
N GLY A 282 -23.74 9.53 -9.87
CA GLY A 282 -24.32 9.75 -11.22
C GLY A 282 -24.91 11.15 -11.49
N GLU A 283 -25.16 11.94 -10.45
CA GLU A 283 -25.54 13.36 -10.60
C GLU A 283 -24.33 14.25 -10.91
N SER A 284 -23.14 13.95 -10.37
CA SER A 284 -21.92 14.73 -10.57
C SER A 284 -21.09 14.21 -11.75
N CYS A 285 -20.87 12.90 -11.85
CA CYS A 285 -19.96 12.29 -12.82
C CYS A 285 -20.71 11.48 -13.89
N PRO A 286 -20.53 11.78 -15.19
CA PRO A 286 -21.21 11.05 -16.27
C PRO A 286 -20.79 9.58 -16.35
N LEU A 287 -19.57 9.25 -15.94
CA LEU A 287 -19.06 7.87 -15.91
C LEU A 287 -19.60 7.04 -14.71
N ALA A 288 -20.22 7.70 -13.73
CA ALA A 288 -20.86 7.05 -12.58
C ALA A 288 -22.35 6.77 -12.83
N ARG A 289 -23.01 7.55 -13.69
CA ARG A 289 -24.43 7.39 -14.03
C ARG A 289 -24.66 6.08 -14.79
N GLY A 290 -25.61 5.24 -14.39
CA GLY A 290 -25.87 3.94 -15.00
C GLY A 290 -24.61 3.06 -15.10
N PHE A 291 -23.72 3.15 -14.10
CA PHE A 291 -22.46 2.40 -14.08
C PHE A 291 -22.73 0.88 -14.05
N TYR A 292 -23.60 0.43 -13.16
CA TYR A 292 -23.88 -1.01 -12.99
C TYR A 292 -24.65 -1.59 -14.17
N ASP A 293 -25.44 -0.78 -14.88
CA ASP A 293 -26.15 -1.22 -16.09
C ASP A 293 -25.19 -1.53 -17.25
N ARG A 294 -24.08 -0.80 -17.32
CA ARG A 294 -23.08 -0.89 -18.39
C ARG A 294 -21.87 -1.75 -18.02
N LEU A 295 -21.69 -2.04 -16.73
CA LEU A 295 -20.60 -2.84 -16.19
C LEU A 295 -20.51 -4.25 -16.80
N PRO A 296 -21.60 -5.02 -16.98
CA PRO A 296 -21.52 -6.38 -17.52
C PRO A 296 -20.89 -6.43 -18.92
N ALA A 297 -21.23 -5.48 -19.79
CA ALA A 297 -20.70 -5.39 -21.15
C ALA A 297 -19.20 -5.02 -21.14
N ALA A 298 -18.83 -4.00 -20.36
CA ALA A 298 -17.44 -3.58 -20.21
C ALA A 298 -16.56 -4.67 -19.62
N ARG A 299 -17.08 -5.38 -18.61
CA ARG A 299 -16.42 -6.54 -18.01
C ARG A 299 -16.21 -7.64 -19.04
N SER A 300 -17.26 -8.00 -19.80
CA SER A 300 -17.13 -9.02 -20.85
C SER A 300 -16.08 -8.66 -21.90
N ALA A 301 -15.98 -7.39 -22.30
CA ALA A 301 -14.93 -6.91 -23.19
C ALA A 301 -13.53 -7.07 -22.56
N ALA A 302 -13.34 -6.65 -21.31
CA ALA A 302 -12.07 -6.78 -20.60
C ALA A 302 -11.59 -8.24 -20.45
N LEU A 303 -12.49 -9.18 -20.16
CA LEU A 303 -12.13 -10.59 -20.02
C LEU A 303 -11.66 -11.24 -21.34
N LYS A 304 -12.02 -10.66 -22.49
CA LYS A 304 -11.53 -11.09 -23.80
C LYS A 304 -10.11 -10.59 -24.07
N GLU A 305 -9.81 -9.35 -23.68
CA GLU A 305 -8.47 -8.76 -23.85
C GLU A 305 -7.41 -9.45 -22.98
N ARG A 306 -7.78 -9.85 -21.75
CA ARG A 306 -6.95 -10.55 -20.74
C ARG A 306 -5.75 -9.74 -20.22
N TRP A 307 -5.13 -8.91 -21.05
CA TRP A 307 -4.05 -7.99 -20.68
C TRP A 307 -4.63 -6.61 -20.39
N LEU A 308 -4.73 -6.30 -19.10
CA LEU A 308 -5.47 -5.16 -18.58
C LEU A 308 -4.51 -4.23 -17.86
N ASP A 309 -3.57 -3.65 -18.60
CA ASP A 309 -2.79 -2.52 -18.09
C ASP A 309 -3.66 -1.25 -17.94
N GLN A 310 -3.09 -0.19 -17.39
CA GLN A 310 -3.82 1.05 -17.17
C GLN A 310 -4.49 1.58 -18.45
N GLN A 311 -3.80 1.48 -19.60
CA GLN A 311 -4.29 2.01 -20.86
C GLN A 311 -5.43 1.16 -21.43
N ALA A 312 -5.28 -0.17 -21.43
CA ALA A 312 -6.30 -1.10 -21.90
C ALA A 312 -7.60 -0.97 -21.08
N VAL A 313 -7.50 -0.91 -19.74
CA VAL A 313 -8.67 -0.72 -18.87
C VAL A 313 -9.36 0.61 -19.17
N ARG A 314 -8.58 1.68 -19.39
CA ARG A 314 -9.12 2.99 -19.75
C ARG A 314 -9.87 2.95 -21.07
N GLU A 315 -9.30 2.37 -22.11
CA GLU A 315 -9.93 2.26 -23.44
C GLU A 315 -11.25 1.50 -23.38
N ILE A 316 -11.28 0.35 -22.70
CA ILE A 316 -12.51 -0.43 -22.50
C ILE A 316 -13.55 0.37 -21.71
N ALA A 317 -13.14 0.98 -20.60
CA ALA A 317 -14.05 1.75 -19.76
C ALA A 317 -14.71 2.90 -20.53
N ILE A 318 -13.92 3.66 -21.31
CA ILE A 318 -14.43 4.75 -22.14
C ILE A 318 -15.34 4.24 -23.25
N ALA A 319 -14.99 3.14 -23.93
CA ALA A 319 -15.83 2.55 -24.97
C ALA A 319 -17.22 2.15 -24.46
N HIS A 320 -17.33 1.80 -23.18
CA HIS A 320 -18.60 1.48 -22.51
C HIS A 320 -19.16 2.63 -21.65
N GLY A 321 -18.48 3.78 -21.63
CA GLY A 321 -18.86 5.00 -20.92
C GLY A 321 -18.87 4.88 -19.38
N ILE A 322 -18.09 3.98 -18.79
CA ILE A 322 -18.00 3.77 -17.34
C ILE A 322 -16.65 4.26 -16.78
N CYS A 323 -16.53 4.37 -15.46
CA CYS A 323 -15.31 4.86 -14.81
C CYS A 323 -14.16 3.83 -14.89
N PRO A 324 -12.97 4.18 -15.42
CA PRO A 324 -11.82 3.28 -15.49
C PRO A 324 -11.36 2.75 -14.13
N TYR A 325 -11.35 3.61 -13.11
CA TYR A 325 -10.93 3.23 -11.76
C TYR A 325 -11.84 2.15 -11.15
N TYR A 326 -13.15 2.34 -11.20
CA TYR A 326 -14.11 1.37 -10.66
C TYR A 326 -14.24 0.11 -11.52
N LEU A 327 -14.03 0.22 -12.84
CA LEU A 327 -13.86 -0.96 -13.67
C LEU A 327 -12.62 -1.76 -13.24
N SER A 328 -11.47 -1.11 -13.02
CA SER A 328 -10.25 -1.77 -12.52
C SER A 328 -10.49 -2.46 -11.17
N GLN A 329 -11.19 -1.81 -10.22
CA GLN A 329 -11.55 -2.44 -8.95
C GLN A 329 -12.43 -3.69 -9.14
N GLU A 330 -13.38 -3.65 -10.08
CA GLU A 330 -14.18 -4.82 -10.40
C GLU A 330 -13.31 -5.93 -11.00
N LEU A 331 -12.43 -5.60 -11.95
CA LEU A 331 -11.56 -6.55 -12.64
C LEU A 331 -10.55 -7.25 -11.72
N CYS A 332 -10.26 -6.71 -10.53
CA CYS A 332 -9.49 -7.43 -9.49
C CYS A 332 -10.12 -8.79 -9.15
N ARG A 333 -11.47 -8.92 -9.21
CA ARG A 333 -12.17 -10.19 -8.98
C ARG A 333 -11.93 -11.23 -10.06
N TRP A 334 -11.48 -10.82 -11.24
CA TRP A 334 -11.47 -11.63 -12.45
C TRP A 334 -10.07 -11.88 -13.01
N SER A 335 -9.06 -11.28 -12.40
CA SER A 335 -7.67 -11.33 -12.85
C SER A 335 -6.92 -12.43 -12.11
N ASP A 336 -6.05 -13.17 -12.79
CA ASP A 336 -5.21 -14.20 -12.17
C ASP A 336 -4.00 -13.57 -11.48
N VAL A 337 -3.45 -12.53 -12.09
CA VAL A 337 -2.34 -11.74 -11.58
C VAL A 337 -2.77 -10.29 -11.45
N VAL A 338 -2.58 -9.70 -10.27
CA VAL A 338 -2.76 -8.26 -10.06
C VAL A 338 -1.41 -7.63 -9.71
N VAL A 339 -1.01 -6.65 -10.51
CA VAL A 339 0.17 -5.81 -10.28
C VAL A 339 -0.29 -4.50 -9.66
N GLY A 340 0.22 -4.16 -8.49
CA GLY A 340 -0.25 -2.99 -7.74
C GLY A 340 0.75 -2.46 -6.70
N ASP A 341 0.33 -1.43 -5.97
CA ASP A 341 1.06 -0.90 -4.82
C ASP A 341 0.78 -1.72 -3.54
N TYR A 342 1.73 -1.72 -2.60
CA TYR A 342 1.60 -2.37 -1.29
C TYR A 342 0.28 -2.05 -0.57
N ASN A 343 -0.20 -0.81 -0.68
CA ASN A 343 -1.40 -0.34 0.01
C ASN A 343 -2.65 -1.17 -0.36
N TYR A 344 -2.68 -1.79 -1.54
CA TYR A 344 -3.85 -2.59 -1.93
C TYR A 344 -3.98 -3.91 -1.18
N TYR A 345 -2.95 -4.36 -0.49
CA TYR A 345 -2.99 -5.58 0.33
C TYR A 345 -2.70 -5.30 1.81
N PHE A 346 -1.77 -4.41 2.12
CA PHE A 346 -1.33 -4.20 3.50
C PHE A 346 -2.18 -3.18 4.26
N ASP A 347 -2.63 -2.09 3.64
CA ASP A 347 -3.35 -1.01 4.32
C ASP A 347 -4.63 -1.47 5.06
N LEU A 348 -5.13 -0.68 6.02
CA LEU A 348 -6.38 -0.98 6.76
C LEU A 348 -7.58 -1.20 5.83
N GLY A 349 -7.71 -0.37 4.78
CA GLY A 349 -8.78 -0.43 3.78
C GLY A 349 -8.42 -1.19 2.50
N ALA A 350 -7.40 -2.05 2.53
CA ALA A 350 -6.82 -2.74 1.39
C ALA A 350 -7.84 -3.56 0.58
N LEU A 351 -8.07 -3.16 -0.68
CA LEU A 351 -9.00 -3.82 -1.62
C LEU A 351 -8.67 -5.30 -1.84
N LEU A 352 -7.43 -5.64 -2.18
CA LEU A 352 -7.04 -7.00 -2.52
C LEU A 352 -7.11 -7.93 -1.32
N HIS A 353 -6.71 -7.45 -0.13
CA HIS A 353 -6.86 -8.23 1.10
C HIS A 353 -8.33 -8.46 1.45
N SER A 354 -9.17 -7.43 1.31
CA SER A 354 -10.62 -7.58 1.52
C SER A 354 -11.21 -8.61 0.57
N LEU A 355 -10.83 -8.59 -0.71
CA LEU A 355 -11.26 -9.57 -1.69
C LEU A 355 -10.76 -10.98 -1.36
N THR A 356 -9.52 -11.13 -0.88
CA THR A 356 -8.98 -12.40 -0.41
C THR A 356 -9.86 -13.02 0.67
N LEU A 357 -10.23 -12.24 1.70
CA LEU A 357 -11.08 -12.73 2.79
C LEU A 357 -12.50 -13.07 2.32
N VAL A 358 -13.15 -12.14 1.60
CA VAL A 358 -14.55 -12.29 1.19
C VAL A 358 -14.73 -13.48 0.25
N ASN A 359 -13.78 -13.71 -0.66
CA ASN A 359 -13.88 -14.80 -1.63
C ASN A 359 -13.11 -16.06 -1.19
N GLN A 360 -12.55 -16.07 0.03
CA GLN A 360 -11.75 -17.17 0.58
C GLN A 360 -10.63 -17.64 -0.37
N TRP A 361 -9.97 -16.68 -1.01
CA TRP A 361 -8.93 -17.00 -1.99
C TRP A 361 -7.65 -17.49 -1.32
N ARG A 362 -7.08 -18.55 -1.89
CA ARG A 362 -5.72 -19.00 -1.68
C ARG A 362 -4.79 -18.17 -2.56
N VAL A 363 -4.16 -17.16 -1.98
CA VAL A 363 -3.34 -16.17 -2.71
C VAL A 363 -1.85 -16.30 -2.39
N CYS A 364 -1.01 -15.93 -3.35
CA CYS A 364 0.43 -15.74 -3.12
C CYS A 364 0.84 -14.29 -3.33
N LEU A 365 1.78 -13.82 -2.52
CA LEU A 365 2.31 -12.48 -2.56
C LEU A 365 3.74 -12.46 -3.09
N LEU A 366 4.01 -11.58 -4.05
CA LEU A 366 5.35 -11.19 -4.47
C LEU A 366 5.54 -9.73 -4.10
N VAL A 367 6.40 -9.45 -3.11
CA VAL A 367 6.69 -8.09 -2.65
C VAL A 367 8.06 -7.68 -3.17
N ASP A 368 8.06 -6.90 -4.25
CA ASP A 368 9.27 -6.35 -4.87
C ASP A 368 9.79 -5.14 -4.10
N GLU A 369 11.11 -4.96 -4.09
CA GLU A 369 11.81 -3.91 -3.34
C GLU A 369 11.34 -3.83 -1.87
N ALA A 370 11.15 -5.00 -1.25
CA ALA A 370 10.54 -5.19 0.08
C ALA A 370 11.19 -4.39 1.22
N HIS A 371 12.41 -3.89 1.03
CA HIS A 371 13.04 -2.97 1.96
C HIS A 371 12.23 -1.69 2.21
N ASN A 372 11.38 -1.29 1.26
CA ASN A 372 10.49 -0.14 1.41
C ASN A 372 9.26 -0.45 2.29
N LEU A 373 8.91 -1.73 2.47
CA LEU A 373 7.66 -2.11 3.13
C LEU A 373 7.63 -1.69 4.60
N VAL A 374 8.76 -1.64 5.29
CA VAL A 374 8.84 -1.18 6.68
C VAL A 374 8.32 0.26 6.81
N GLU A 375 8.89 1.19 6.03
CA GLU A 375 8.50 2.60 6.12
C GLU A 375 7.09 2.83 5.56
N ARG A 376 6.73 2.10 4.49
CA ARG A 376 5.36 2.13 3.95
C ARG A 376 4.34 1.63 4.98
N GLY A 377 4.65 0.56 5.71
CA GLY A 377 3.83 0.04 6.81
C GLY A 377 3.67 1.07 7.93
N ARG A 378 4.77 1.67 8.40
CA ARG A 378 4.71 2.74 9.40
C ARG A 378 3.79 3.89 8.97
N SER A 379 3.87 4.29 7.70
CA SER A 379 3.00 5.32 7.14
C SER A 379 1.53 4.89 7.05
N MET A 380 1.23 3.64 6.67
CA MET A 380 -0.16 3.13 6.60
C MET A 380 -0.84 3.13 7.98
N TYR A 381 -0.07 2.90 9.05
CA TYR A 381 -0.59 2.78 10.42
C TYR A 381 -0.23 3.95 11.32
N SER A 382 0.04 5.12 10.76
CA SER A 382 0.19 6.37 11.50
C SER A 382 -0.96 7.33 11.21
N ALA A 383 -1.34 8.15 12.17
CA ALA A 383 -2.34 9.20 12.00
C ALA A 383 -1.87 10.51 12.62
N GLU A 384 -2.12 11.62 11.91
CA GLU A 384 -1.77 12.95 12.36
C GLU A 384 -3.01 13.86 12.37
N LEU A 385 -3.12 14.67 13.42
CA LEU A 385 -4.10 15.74 13.52
C LEU A 385 -3.34 17.06 13.66
N ASP A 386 -3.55 17.99 12.72
CA ASP A 386 -2.93 19.32 12.70
C ASP A 386 -3.86 20.38 13.32
N GLN A 387 -3.40 21.07 14.37
CA GLN A 387 -4.24 22.02 15.11
C GLN A 387 -4.55 23.29 14.32
N ALA A 388 -3.65 23.75 13.44
CA ALA A 388 -3.88 24.95 12.64
C ALA A 388 -5.00 24.70 11.63
N ARG A 389 -4.95 23.57 10.92
CA ARG A 389 -5.99 23.11 9.99
C ARG A 389 -7.30 22.85 10.70
N PHE A 390 -7.26 22.19 11.85
CA PHE A 390 -8.46 21.98 12.68
C PHE A 390 -9.10 23.31 13.11
N LYS A 391 -8.32 24.29 13.57
CA LYS A 391 -8.82 25.61 13.98
C LYS A 391 -9.40 26.39 12.79
N ALA A 392 -8.80 26.28 11.61
CA ALA A 392 -9.34 26.87 10.38
C ALA A 392 -10.68 26.22 10.02
N MET A 393 -10.72 24.89 9.89
CA MET A 393 -11.95 24.12 9.61
C MET A 393 -13.06 24.43 10.60
N ARG A 394 -12.74 24.50 11.91
CA ARG A 394 -13.73 24.80 12.94
C ARG A 394 -14.37 26.17 12.78
N ARG A 395 -13.74 27.17 12.14
CA ARG A 395 -14.36 28.48 11.88
C ARG A 395 -15.52 28.38 10.89
N ASP A 396 -15.35 27.54 9.88
CA ASP A 396 -16.33 27.36 8.80
C ASP A 396 -17.27 26.17 9.06
N ALA A 397 -17.01 25.38 10.11
CA ALA A 397 -17.83 24.26 10.48
C ALA A 397 -19.30 24.67 10.78
N PRO A 398 -20.29 23.84 10.42
CA PRO A 398 -21.70 24.08 10.73
C PRO A 398 -21.98 24.34 12.21
N ALA A 399 -22.99 25.17 12.49
CA ALA A 399 -23.36 25.56 13.85
C ALA A 399 -23.59 24.35 14.78
N LYS A 400 -24.26 23.29 14.28
CA LYS A 400 -24.52 22.06 15.04
C LYS A 400 -23.26 21.31 15.48
N LEU A 401 -22.14 21.48 14.76
CA LEU A 401 -20.87 20.83 15.08
C LEU A 401 -19.98 21.67 16.00
N LYS A 402 -20.25 22.98 16.17
CA LYS A 402 -19.40 23.88 16.96
C LYS A 402 -19.20 23.41 18.41
N GLY A 403 -20.24 22.84 19.03
CA GLY A 403 -20.19 22.34 20.41
C GLY A 403 -19.26 21.13 20.57
N VAL A 404 -19.40 20.12 19.71
CA VAL A 404 -18.54 18.92 19.74
C VAL A 404 -17.09 19.25 19.38
N LEU A 405 -16.87 20.06 18.33
CA LEU A 405 -15.54 20.51 17.93
C LEU A 405 -14.91 21.42 19.00
N GLY A 406 -15.72 22.22 19.72
CA GLY A 406 -15.25 23.02 20.85
C GLY A 406 -14.72 22.17 22.01
N ARG A 407 -15.25 20.97 22.23
CA ARG A 407 -14.71 20.02 23.23
C ARG A 407 -13.36 19.45 22.79
N VAL A 408 -13.23 19.07 21.52
CA VAL A 408 -11.95 18.64 20.95
C VAL A 408 -10.90 19.74 21.09
N ASP A 409 -11.24 20.97 20.71
CA ASP A 409 -10.35 22.13 20.84
C ASP A 409 -9.91 22.36 22.29
N ARG A 410 -10.81 22.21 23.28
CA ARG A 410 -10.47 22.38 24.69
C ARG A 410 -9.42 21.38 25.16
N HIS A 411 -9.62 20.09 24.89
CA HIS A 411 -8.69 19.03 25.31
C HIS A 411 -7.37 19.10 24.54
N TRP A 412 -7.41 19.45 23.26
CA TRP A 412 -6.20 19.67 22.48
C TRP A 412 -5.41 20.89 23.00
N ASN A 413 -6.06 22.02 23.27
CA ASN A 413 -5.38 23.19 23.85
C ASN A 413 -4.86 22.93 25.27
N GLN A 414 -5.45 21.99 26.02
CA GLN A 414 -4.89 21.53 27.28
C GLN A 414 -3.54 20.83 27.05
N LEU A 415 -3.50 19.81 26.18
CA LEU A 415 -2.25 19.11 25.83
C LEU A 415 -1.18 20.06 25.30
N HIS A 416 -1.56 20.99 24.42
CA HIS A 416 -0.66 22.00 23.88
C HIS A 416 -0.03 22.90 24.98
N ARG A 417 -0.80 23.25 26.02
CA ARG A 417 -0.30 24.07 27.14
C ARG A 417 0.54 23.28 28.13
N GLU A 418 0.18 22.03 28.37
CA GLU A 418 0.92 21.12 29.27
C GLU A 418 2.23 20.64 28.66
N GLN A 419 2.37 20.73 27.34
CA GLN A 419 3.58 20.37 26.61
C GLN A 419 4.79 21.20 27.09
N GLN A 420 5.85 20.53 27.53
CA GLN A 420 7.02 21.17 28.15
C GLN A 420 8.14 21.48 27.14
N VAL A 421 8.30 20.61 26.14
CA VAL A 421 9.36 20.68 25.12
C VAL A 421 8.75 20.72 23.71
N PRO A 422 9.48 21.14 22.66
CA PRO A 422 8.93 21.24 21.30
C PRO A 422 8.38 19.92 20.73
N TYR A 423 8.97 18.79 21.12
CA TYR A 423 8.51 17.44 20.79
C TYR A 423 8.40 16.63 22.07
N GLN A 424 7.23 16.06 22.34
CA GLN A 424 6.97 15.30 23.56
C GLN A 424 6.19 14.02 23.24
N VAL A 425 6.62 12.90 23.82
CA VAL A 425 5.89 11.64 23.79
C VAL A 425 5.14 11.45 25.11
N HIS A 426 3.90 10.96 25.03
CA HIS A 426 3.14 10.52 26.19
C HIS A 426 3.06 8.99 26.21
N PRO A 427 3.07 8.36 27.41
CA PRO A 427 2.99 6.90 27.52
C PRO A 427 1.69 6.31 26.94
N LEU A 428 0.58 7.05 27.04
CA LEU A 428 -0.74 6.64 26.58
C LEU A 428 -1.40 7.79 25.82
N ALA A 429 -2.28 7.43 24.88
CA ALA A 429 -3.14 8.39 24.20
C ALA A 429 -4.17 8.98 25.20
N PRO A 430 -4.43 10.31 25.20
CA PRO A 430 -5.27 10.93 26.22
C PRO A 430 -6.77 10.60 26.09
N ASP A 431 -7.33 9.86 27.06
CA ASP A 431 -8.73 9.38 27.05
C ASP A 431 -9.77 10.48 26.81
N LEU A 432 -9.62 11.64 27.45
CA LEU A 432 -10.57 12.75 27.30
C LEU A 432 -10.56 13.34 25.88
N LEU A 433 -9.39 13.41 25.25
CA LEU A 433 -9.28 13.83 23.86
C LEU A 433 -9.92 12.78 22.94
N LEU A 434 -9.60 11.50 23.12
CA LEU A 434 -10.13 10.41 22.31
C LEU A 434 -11.66 10.33 22.42
N ALA A 435 -12.22 10.45 23.63
CA ALA A 435 -13.66 10.50 23.84
C ALA A 435 -14.31 11.73 23.16
N ALA A 436 -13.63 12.88 23.16
CA ALA A 436 -14.11 14.07 22.46
C ALA A 436 -14.04 13.90 20.93
N LEU A 437 -12.96 13.29 20.40
CA LEU A 437 -12.81 12.97 18.99
C LEU A 437 -13.86 11.97 18.53
N GLY A 438 -14.10 10.88 19.26
CA GLY A 438 -15.14 9.90 18.95
C GLY A 438 -16.54 10.55 18.88
N LYS A 439 -16.87 11.44 19.82
CA LYS A 439 -18.12 12.22 19.78
C LYS A 439 -18.17 13.19 18.59
N ALA A 440 -17.05 13.79 18.21
CA ALA A 440 -16.97 14.66 17.04
C ALA A 440 -17.14 13.85 15.73
N VAL A 441 -16.47 12.70 15.61
CA VAL A 441 -16.61 11.76 14.48
C VAL A 441 -18.06 11.31 14.33
N SER A 442 -18.73 10.94 15.42
CA SER A 442 -20.15 10.55 15.40
C SER A 442 -21.05 11.71 14.97
N ALA A 443 -20.87 12.92 15.51
CA ALA A 443 -21.68 14.07 15.14
C ALA A 443 -21.42 14.57 13.70
N ILE A 444 -20.17 14.48 13.22
CA ILE A 444 -19.83 14.78 11.83
C ILE A 444 -20.43 13.72 10.91
N THR A 445 -20.40 12.44 11.29
CA THR A 445 -21.09 11.36 10.58
C THR A 445 -22.57 11.69 10.41
N ASP A 446 -23.27 12.03 11.49
CA ASP A 446 -24.69 12.42 11.44
C ASP A 446 -24.90 13.70 10.58
N HIS A 447 -23.96 14.64 10.61
CA HIS A 447 -24.03 15.83 9.75
C HIS A 447 -23.88 15.53 8.26
N LEU A 448 -22.86 14.76 7.88
CA LEU A 448 -22.60 14.34 6.51
C LEU A 448 -23.75 13.46 5.98
N THR A 449 -24.42 12.74 6.87
CA THR A 449 -25.67 12.03 6.57
C THR A 449 -26.79 12.98 6.20
N ASP A 450 -27.01 14.00 7.04
CA ASP A 450 -28.08 14.99 6.86
C ASP A 450 -27.82 15.94 5.68
N GLN A 451 -26.56 16.15 5.32
CA GLN A 451 -26.13 17.02 4.24
C GLN A 451 -24.95 16.35 3.52
N PRO A 452 -25.19 15.39 2.61
CA PRO A 452 -24.10 14.67 1.94
C PRO A 452 -23.36 15.51 0.90
N GLU A 453 -24.02 16.56 0.38
CA GLU A 453 -23.49 17.46 -0.65
C GLU A 453 -23.21 18.85 -0.06
N GLY A 454 -22.24 19.56 -0.65
CA GLY A 454 -21.91 20.95 -0.27
C GLY A 454 -21.09 21.11 1.02
N ASN A 455 -20.52 20.04 1.56
CA ASN A 455 -19.62 20.12 2.71
C ASN A 455 -18.26 20.73 2.34
N ALA A 456 -17.68 21.51 3.25
CA ALA A 456 -16.32 22.00 3.11
C ALA A 456 -15.34 20.82 3.08
N GLY A 457 -14.46 20.76 2.07
CA GLY A 457 -13.48 19.67 1.92
C GLY A 457 -12.59 19.46 3.15
N GLU A 458 -12.28 20.53 3.88
CA GLU A 458 -11.50 20.45 5.13
C GLU A 458 -12.26 19.75 6.27
N LEU A 459 -13.61 19.84 6.32
CA LEU A 459 -14.40 19.09 7.30
C LEU A 459 -14.32 17.59 7.03
N LEU A 460 -14.46 17.18 5.76
CA LEU A 460 -14.34 15.78 5.35
C LEU A 460 -12.93 15.25 5.61
N ARG A 461 -11.90 16.05 5.31
CA ARG A 461 -10.51 15.66 5.57
C ARG A 461 -10.26 15.47 7.07
N PHE A 462 -10.66 16.42 7.91
CA PHE A 462 -10.57 16.26 9.36
C PHE A 462 -11.34 15.04 9.86
N TYR A 463 -12.52 14.77 9.31
CA TYR A 463 -13.31 13.59 9.66
C TYR A 463 -12.57 12.28 9.39
N LEU A 464 -11.98 12.13 8.19
CA LEU A 464 -11.18 10.96 7.82
C LEU A 464 -9.93 10.82 8.68
N ASP A 465 -9.21 11.93 8.90
CA ASP A 465 -8.01 11.96 9.75
C ASP A 465 -8.37 11.56 11.20
N ALA A 466 -9.47 12.09 11.75
CA ALA A 466 -9.95 11.78 13.09
C ALA A 466 -10.47 10.34 13.23
N MET A 467 -11.13 9.80 12.21
CA MET A 467 -11.54 8.40 12.18
C MET A 467 -10.34 7.45 12.24
N LEU A 468 -9.33 7.70 11.40
CA LEU A 468 -8.11 6.90 11.40
C LEU A 468 -7.39 7.03 12.75
N PHE A 469 -7.32 8.23 13.31
CA PHE A 469 -6.73 8.49 14.62
C PHE A 469 -7.45 7.69 15.72
N CYS A 470 -8.78 7.73 15.79
CA CYS A 470 -9.55 6.96 16.77
C CYS A 470 -9.34 5.45 16.58
N ARG A 471 -9.37 4.96 15.33
CA ARG A 471 -9.15 3.53 15.03
C ARG A 471 -7.77 3.05 15.47
N LEU A 472 -6.72 3.81 15.19
CA LEU A 472 -5.36 3.43 15.60
C LEU A 472 -5.15 3.57 17.11
N ALA A 473 -5.88 4.46 17.77
CA ALA A 473 -5.89 4.57 19.22
C ALA A 473 -6.47 3.33 19.92
N GLU A 474 -7.49 2.70 19.32
CA GLU A 474 -8.07 1.44 19.83
C GLU A 474 -7.05 0.28 19.80
N SER A 475 -6.15 0.28 18.82
CA SER A 475 -5.05 -0.69 18.71
C SER A 475 -3.74 -0.22 19.37
N PHE A 476 -3.73 0.86 20.15
CA PHE A 476 -2.50 1.44 20.66
C PHE A 476 -1.71 0.47 21.55
N GLY A 477 -0.40 0.40 21.38
CA GLY A 477 0.45 -0.50 22.16
C GLY A 477 1.94 -0.22 21.98
N PRO A 478 2.82 -1.16 22.38
CA PRO A 478 4.28 -0.99 22.30
C PRO A 478 4.80 -0.67 20.89
N HIS A 479 4.03 -1.00 19.86
CA HIS A 479 4.37 -0.76 18.47
C HIS A 479 4.12 0.68 17.99
N SER A 480 3.54 1.54 18.83
CA SER A 480 3.20 2.93 18.51
C SER A 480 3.65 3.91 19.60
N LEU A 481 3.78 5.18 19.22
CA LEU A 481 3.99 6.34 20.09
C LEU A 481 2.79 7.28 19.98
N PHE A 482 2.40 7.91 21.09
CA PHE A 482 1.55 9.10 21.03
C PHE A 482 2.47 10.31 21.23
N ASP A 483 2.65 11.11 20.20
CA ASP A 483 3.52 12.28 20.24
C ASP A 483 2.77 13.58 19.92
N ILE A 484 3.26 14.67 20.53
CA ILE A 484 2.83 16.04 20.27
C ILE A 484 4.05 16.86 19.83
N SER A 485 3.94 17.47 18.65
CA SER A 485 4.94 18.35 18.07
C SER A 485 4.43 19.78 18.03
N ARG A 486 5.23 20.77 18.43
CA ARG A 486 4.87 22.19 18.42
C ARG A 486 5.62 22.91 17.31
N VAL A 487 4.88 23.62 16.47
CA VAL A 487 5.43 24.47 15.40
C VAL A 487 5.11 25.92 15.73
N GLU A 488 6.14 26.77 15.70
CA GLU A 488 5.95 28.21 15.75
C GLU A 488 5.42 28.69 14.40
N GLY A 489 4.27 29.36 14.43
CA GLY A 489 3.68 30.04 13.29
C GLY A 489 3.96 31.54 13.31
N ASP A 490 3.44 32.23 12.29
CA ASP A 490 3.64 33.67 12.15
C ASP A 490 3.10 34.46 13.34
N LYS A 491 3.81 35.54 13.68
CA LYS A 491 3.44 36.50 14.75
C LYS A 491 3.37 35.88 16.15
N GLY A 492 4.22 34.89 16.44
CA GLY A 492 4.38 34.32 17.78
C GLY A 492 3.23 33.40 18.23
N ARG A 493 2.35 32.97 17.31
CA ARG A 493 1.37 31.93 17.59
C ARG A 493 2.02 30.57 17.40
N SER A 494 1.84 29.64 18.32
CA SER A 494 2.24 28.25 18.11
C SER A 494 1.02 27.35 17.95
N TYR A 495 1.19 26.31 17.12
CA TYR A 495 0.22 25.25 16.92
C TYR A 495 0.88 23.91 17.22
N SER A 496 0.09 22.90 17.56
CA SER A 496 0.60 21.54 17.73
C SER A 496 0.01 20.56 16.73
N THR A 497 0.78 19.53 16.43
CA THR A 497 0.33 18.34 15.71
C THR A 497 0.34 17.17 16.68
N LEU A 498 -0.78 16.46 16.76
CA LEU A 498 -0.89 15.21 17.51
C LEU A 498 -0.67 14.06 16.55
N CYS A 499 0.14 13.08 16.95
CA CYS A 499 0.43 11.92 16.13
C CYS A 499 0.24 10.64 16.93
N ILE A 500 -0.46 9.67 16.35
CA ILE A 500 -0.24 8.25 16.66
C ILE A 500 0.75 7.75 15.63
N ARG A 501 2.00 7.60 16.06
CA ARG A 501 3.11 7.22 15.20
C ARG A 501 3.36 5.74 15.34
N ASN A 502 3.09 4.97 14.29
CA ASN A 502 3.54 3.59 14.26
C ASN A 502 5.06 3.55 14.07
N VAL A 503 5.74 2.84 14.96
CA VAL A 503 7.20 2.66 14.92
C VAL A 503 7.58 1.20 14.60
N LEU A 504 6.64 0.27 14.79
CA LEU A 504 6.75 -1.14 14.44
C LEU A 504 5.47 -1.59 13.71
N PRO A 505 5.49 -1.80 12.39
CA PRO A 505 4.27 -2.17 11.65
C PRO A 505 3.91 -3.66 11.77
N ALA A 506 4.80 -4.49 12.31
CA ALA A 506 4.64 -5.94 12.44
C ALA A 506 3.27 -6.41 12.96
N PRO A 507 2.68 -5.83 14.03
CA PRO A 507 1.37 -6.28 14.52
C PRO A 507 0.22 -6.12 13.52
N PHE A 508 0.37 -5.24 12.53
CA PHE A 508 -0.62 -5.06 11.48
C PHE A 508 -0.29 -5.83 10.21
N LEU A 509 0.99 -5.97 9.87
CA LEU A 509 1.44 -6.68 8.66
C LEU A 509 1.44 -8.20 8.83
N GLY A 510 1.81 -8.72 10.00
CA GLY A 510 1.82 -10.15 10.31
C GLY A 510 0.50 -10.85 9.97
N PRO A 511 -0.65 -10.38 10.52
CA PRO A 511 -1.96 -10.94 10.18
C PRO A 511 -2.30 -10.89 8.69
N ARG A 512 -1.77 -9.93 7.92
CA ARG A 512 -1.97 -9.86 6.46
C ARG A 512 -1.22 -10.99 5.74
N PHE A 513 -0.01 -11.31 6.20
CA PHE A 513 0.78 -12.42 5.67
C PHE A 513 0.14 -13.78 6.00
N GLU A 514 -0.39 -13.95 7.21
CA GLU A 514 -1.09 -15.18 7.63
C GLU A 514 -2.31 -15.53 6.77
N GLN A 515 -2.96 -14.55 6.15
CA GLN A 515 -4.07 -14.79 5.22
C GLN A 515 -3.62 -15.22 3.82
N ALA A 516 -2.33 -15.06 3.49
CA ALA A 516 -1.78 -15.54 2.23
C ALA A 516 -1.28 -16.99 2.39
N HIS A 517 -1.42 -17.78 1.32
CA HIS A 517 -0.83 -19.12 1.27
C HIS A 517 0.70 -19.08 1.32
N SER A 518 1.30 -18.11 0.61
CA SER A 518 2.74 -17.86 0.69
C SER A 518 3.06 -16.41 0.36
N ALA A 519 4.24 -15.96 0.79
CA ALA A 519 4.77 -14.64 0.48
C ALA A 519 6.26 -14.72 0.19
N THR A 520 6.68 -14.20 -0.96
CA THR A 520 8.10 -13.94 -1.24
C THR A 520 8.33 -12.44 -1.21
N LEU A 521 9.20 -12.02 -0.30
CA LEU A 521 9.68 -10.65 -0.19
C LEU A 521 11.10 -10.61 -0.75
N PHE A 522 11.35 -9.76 -1.74
CA PHE A 522 12.64 -9.73 -2.42
C PHE A 522 13.14 -8.33 -2.69
N SER A 523 14.45 -8.13 -2.57
CA SER A 523 15.11 -6.82 -2.69
C SER A 523 16.63 -6.99 -2.79
N ALA A 524 17.34 -5.96 -3.25
CA ALA A 524 18.81 -5.96 -3.27
C ALA A 524 19.45 -5.76 -1.90
N THR A 525 18.68 -5.33 -0.91
CA THR A 525 19.17 -4.93 0.41
C THR A 525 18.21 -5.44 1.48
N LEU A 526 18.32 -6.71 1.86
CA LEU A 526 17.53 -7.34 2.94
C LEU A 526 18.39 -7.89 4.09
N SER A 527 19.69 -7.57 4.08
CA SER A 527 20.61 -7.86 5.17
C SER A 527 20.62 -6.72 6.21
N PRO A 528 20.60 -7.03 7.52
CA PRO A 528 20.48 -8.38 8.08
C PRO A 528 19.01 -8.85 8.07
N SER A 529 18.77 -10.15 7.89
CA SER A 529 17.42 -10.67 7.70
C SER A 529 16.50 -10.48 8.92
N HIS A 530 17.02 -10.71 10.13
CA HIS A 530 16.26 -10.59 11.39
C HIS A 530 15.60 -9.22 11.56
N TYR A 531 16.25 -8.14 11.09
CA TYR A 531 15.67 -6.79 11.08
C TYR A 531 14.33 -6.74 10.33
N TYR A 532 14.26 -7.38 9.16
CA TYR A 532 13.02 -7.41 8.37
C TYR A 532 12.01 -8.40 8.93
N LEU A 533 12.45 -9.54 9.47
CA LEU A 533 11.54 -10.50 10.10
C LEU A 533 10.78 -9.83 11.25
N ASP A 534 11.52 -9.15 12.13
CA ASP A 534 10.97 -8.47 13.30
C ASP A 534 10.07 -7.30 12.92
N LEU A 535 10.50 -6.43 11.99
CA LEU A 535 9.75 -5.22 11.65
C LEU A 535 8.51 -5.49 10.80
N LEU A 536 8.51 -6.56 10.00
CA LEU A 536 7.38 -6.93 9.15
C LEU A 536 6.44 -7.95 9.80
N GLY A 537 6.83 -8.54 10.94
CA GLY A 537 6.04 -9.55 11.64
C GLY A 537 6.02 -10.89 10.91
N LEU A 538 7.13 -11.24 10.26
CA LEU A 538 7.30 -12.56 9.65
C LEU A 538 7.74 -13.57 10.72
N PRO A 539 7.30 -14.84 10.65
CA PRO A 539 7.77 -15.90 11.53
C PRO A 539 9.30 -16.07 11.50
N GLN A 540 9.89 -16.52 12.60
CA GLN A 540 11.33 -16.75 12.70
C GLN A 540 11.81 -17.91 11.81
N GLU A 541 10.92 -18.83 11.47
CA GLU A 541 11.15 -19.94 10.55
C GLU A 541 11.15 -19.51 9.08
N THR A 542 10.88 -18.23 8.79
CA THR A 542 10.92 -17.67 7.42
C THR A 542 12.27 -17.95 6.79
N GLN A 543 12.25 -18.58 5.61
CA GLN A 543 13.47 -18.89 4.90
C GLN A 543 14.13 -17.58 4.44
N CYS A 544 15.41 -17.40 4.79
CA CYS A 544 16.20 -16.27 4.33
C CYS A 544 17.22 -16.77 3.31
N LEU A 545 17.23 -16.15 2.13
CA LEU A 545 18.13 -16.49 1.04
C LEU A 545 18.92 -15.25 0.63
N ASP A 546 20.25 -15.34 0.68
CA ASP A 546 21.13 -14.42 -0.04
C ASP A 546 21.52 -15.09 -1.35
N VAL A 547 21.01 -14.57 -2.47
CA VAL A 547 21.19 -15.14 -3.80
C VAL A 547 22.58 -14.81 -4.30
N ASP A 548 23.25 -15.81 -4.88
CA ASP A 548 24.59 -15.65 -5.42
C ASP A 548 24.63 -14.50 -6.44
N SER A 549 25.55 -13.55 -6.21
CA SER A 549 25.69 -12.37 -7.07
C SER A 549 26.29 -12.79 -8.42
N PRO A 550 25.76 -12.28 -9.56
CA PRO A 550 26.35 -12.49 -10.86
C PRO A 550 27.60 -11.61 -11.06
N PHE A 551 27.84 -10.68 -10.14
CA PHE A 551 28.96 -9.75 -10.18
C PHE A 551 30.15 -10.29 -9.41
N SER A 552 31.33 -9.99 -9.94
CA SER A 552 32.62 -10.33 -9.36
C SER A 552 33.22 -9.15 -8.62
N ALA A 553 34.01 -9.41 -7.58
CA ALA A 553 34.66 -8.37 -6.77
C ALA A 553 35.61 -7.49 -7.61
N GLU A 554 36.17 -8.03 -8.69
CA GLU A 554 37.10 -7.36 -9.60
C GLU A 554 36.44 -6.22 -10.38
N GLN A 555 35.12 -6.29 -10.60
CA GLN A 555 34.36 -5.25 -11.33
C GLN A 555 34.22 -3.95 -10.52
N LEU A 556 34.19 -4.02 -9.20
CA LEU A 556 33.96 -2.88 -8.33
C LEU A 556 35.08 -2.73 -7.31
N GLN A 557 35.94 -1.75 -7.54
CA GLN A 557 36.99 -1.41 -6.58
C GLN A 557 36.37 -0.65 -5.40
N VAL A 558 36.10 -1.36 -4.30
CA VAL A 558 35.53 -0.77 -3.08
C VAL A 558 36.65 -0.33 -2.14
N ARG A 559 36.80 0.99 -1.94
CA ARG A 559 37.82 1.60 -1.08
C ARG A 559 37.19 2.30 0.12
N ALA A 560 37.43 1.79 1.31
CA ALA A 560 36.95 2.37 2.56
C ALA A 560 38.04 3.22 3.25
N VAL A 561 37.76 4.51 3.45
CA VAL A 561 38.70 5.44 4.11
C VAL A 561 38.67 5.22 5.61
N ARG A 562 39.77 4.73 6.19
CA ARG A 562 39.82 4.34 7.61
C ARG A 562 40.22 5.44 8.59
N ASN A 563 40.70 6.60 8.10
CA ASN A 563 41.26 7.66 8.92
C ASN A 563 40.61 9.03 8.68
N LEU A 564 39.31 9.04 8.34
CA LEU A 564 38.55 10.26 8.10
C LEU A 564 37.14 10.12 8.67
N SER A 565 36.75 11.01 9.57
CA SER A 565 35.39 11.04 10.13
C SER A 565 34.51 12.03 9.36
N THR A 566 33.26 11.67 9.05
CA THR A 566 32.26 12.58 8.46
C THR A 566 31.17 12.98 9.45
N ARG A 567 31.40 12.71 10.74
CA ARG A 567 30.49 13.10 11.84
C ARG A 567 30.43 14.62 11.92
N TYR A 568 29.29 15.14 12.41
CA TYR A 568 29.04 16.58 12.47
C TYR A 568 30.21 17.40 13.05
N ARG A 569 30.84 16.92 14.13
CA ARG A 569 31.97 17.59 14.81
C ARG A 569 33.25 17.65 13.98
N ASP A 570 33.43 16.74 13.03
CA ASP A 570 34.69 16.57 12.28
C ASP A 570 34.54 17.04 10.81
N ARG A 571 33.35 17.50 10.40
CA ARG A 571 33.02 17.81 9.00
C ARG A 571 33.94 18.85 8.37
N ASP A 572 34.28 19.91 9.11
CA ASP A 572 35.14 20.97 8.57
C ASP A 572 36.54 20.44 8.26
N ALA A 573 37.08 19.58 9.14
CA ALA A 573 38.37 18.93 8.92
C ALA A 573 38.34 17.89 7.79
N SER A 574 37.16 17.36 7.44
CA SER A 574 37.03 16.37 6.37
C SER A 574 36.86 16.96 4.96
N LEU A 575 36.53 18.25 4.82
CA LEU A 575 36.28 18.88 3.52
C LEU A 575 37.47 18.77 2.55
N ALA A 576 38.65 19.25 2.96
CA ALA A 576 39.84 19.25 2.10
C ALA A 576 40.33 17.83 1.75
N PRO A 577 40.40 16.86 2.69
CA PRO A 577 40.67 15.46 2.35
C PRO A 577 39.70 14.86 1.32
N ILE A 578 38.40 15.17 1.42
CA ILE A 578 37.39 14.69 0.47
C ILE A 578 37.60 15.31 -0.91
N CYS A 579 37.81 16.62 -0.99
CA CYS A 579 38.02 17.31 -2.28
C CYS A 579 39.26 16.77 -2.99
N ARG A 580 40.38 16.60 -2.27
CA ARG A 580 41.60 15.99 -2.82
C ARG A 580 41.38 14.56 -3.30
N LEU A 581 40.62 13.76 -2.56
CA LEU A 581 40.31 12.38 -2.95
C LEU A 581 39.47 12.34 -4.24
N ILE A 582 38.42 13.16 -4.30
CA ILE A 582 37.54 13.27 -5.47
C ILE A 582 38.34 13.73 -6.69
N ALA A 583 39.12 14.81 -6.55
CA ALA A 583 39.93 15.36 -7.63
C ALA A 583 40.98 14.37 -8.13
N ARG A 584 41.67 13.68 -7.22
CA ARG A 584 42.64 12.64 -7.57
C ARG A 584 41.99 11.52 -8.38
N GLN A 585 40.89 10.95 -7.89
CA GLN A 585 40.20 9.86 -8.60
C GLN A 585 39.68 10.32 -9.97
N TYR A 586 39.11 11.53 -10.04
CA TYR A 586 38.63 12.09 -11.29
C TYR A 586 39.78 12.33 -12.29
N GLY A 587 40.94 12.78 -11.82
CA GLY A 587 42.13 12.96 -12.65
C GLY A 587 42.72 11.63 -13.14
N GLU A 588 42.71 10.58 -12.31
CA GLU A 588 43.17 9.23 -12.68
C GLU A 588 42.26 8.57 -13.74
N ARG A 589 40.94 8.75 -13.63
CA ARG A 589 39.95 8.23 -14.59
C ARG A 589 38.81 9.24 -14.80
N PRO A 590 38.92 10.18 -15.75
CA PRO A 590 37.85 11.13 -16.04
C PRO A 590 36.60 10.40 -16.57
N GLY A 591 35.44 10.74 -16.03
CA GLY A 591 34.17 10.17 -16.45
C GLY A 591 33.01 10.66 -15.58
N ASN A 592 31.91 9.92 -15.57
CA ASN A 592 30.74 10.28 -14.76
C ASN A 592 30.81 9.66 -13.36
N TYR A 593 30.67 10.52 -12.35
CA TYR A 593 30.65 10.12 -10.94
C TYR A 593 29.43 10.67 -10.20
N LEU A 594 29.04 9.98 -9.12
CA LEU A 594 28.06 10.47 -8.16
C LEU A 594 28.69 10.63 -6.77
N ALA A 595 28.52 11.80 -6.16
CA ALA A 595 28.99 12.07 -4.81
C ALA A 595 27.79 12.26 -3.86
N PHE A 596 27.69 11.39 -2.84
CA PHE A 596 26.61 11.33 -1.88
C PHE A 596 27.03 11.85 -0.50
N PHE A 597 26.21 12.76 0.05
CA PHE A 597 26.44 13.38 1.35
C PHE A 597 25.23 13.25 2.29
N SER A 598 25.46 13.46 3.58
CA SER A 598 24.41 13.33 4.63
C SER A 598 23.41 14.48 4.69
N SER A 599 23.71 15.63 4.08
CA SER A 599 22.82 16.80 4.10
C SER A 599 23.19 17.78 2.99
N TYR A 600 22.23 18.62 2.58
CA TYR A 600 22.48 19.69 1.60
C TYR A 600 23.56 20.68 2.06
N GLN A 601 23.64 20.97 3.37
CA GLN A 601 24.66 21.86 3.90
C GLN A 601 26.06 21.27 3.69
N TYR A 602 26.27 20.02 4.10
CA TYR A 602 27.56 19.36 3.96
C TYR A 602 27.96 19.15 2.50
N LEU A 603 26.98 18.80 1.65
CA LEU A 603 27.15 18.76 0.20
C LEU A 603 27.67 20.11 -0.32
N GLN A 604 27.02 21.21 0.04
CA GLN A 604 27.38 22.55 -0.46
C GLN A 604 28.79 22.95 0.00
N GLN A 605 29.17 22.66 1.25
CA GLN A 605 30.51 22.94 1.76
C GLN A 605 31.61 22.25 0.94
N VAL A 606 31.40 20.97 0.58
CA VAL A 606 32.35 20.22 -0.25
C VAL A 606 32.34 20.73 -1.69
N LEU A 607 31.16 21.02 -2.25
CA LEU A 607 31.01 21.55 -3.60
C LEU A 607 31.72 22.91 -3.75
N ASP A 608 31.51 23.83 -2.81
CA ASP A 608 32.11 25.17 -2.82
C ASP A 608 33.64 25.09 -2.74
N LEU A 609 34.18 24.19 -1.91
CA LEU A 609 35.62 24.00 -1.80
C LEU A 609 36.19 23.35 -3.08
N LEU A 610 35.54 22.30 -3.60
CA LEU A 610 35.97 21.63 -4.83
C LEU A 610 35.97 22.58 -6.03
N ALA A 611 34.91 23.38 -6.18
CA ALA A 611 34.82 24.35 -7.29
C ALA A 611 35.87 25.48 -7.19
N ARG A 612 36.33 25.81 -5.98
CA ARG A 612 37.40 26.79 -5.76
C ARG A 612 38.79 26.21 -6.02
N GLU A 613 39.06 25.00 -5.54
CA GLU A 613 40.40 24.38 -5.64
C GLU A 613 40.63 23.64 -6.98
N TYR A 614 39.58 23.13 -7.60
CA TYR A 614 39.63 22.31 -8.84
C TYR A 614 38.54 22.75 -9.84
N PRO A 615 38.61 24.00 -10.35
CA PRO A 615 37.58 24.58 -11.23
C PRO A 615 37.42 23.85 -12.58
N GLU A 616 38.38 23.01 -12.96
CA GLU A 616 38.37 22.20 -14.18
C GLU A 616 37.42 21.00 -14.12
N ILE A 617 36.99 20.58 -12.92
CA ILE A 617 36.11 19.41 -12.76
C ILE A 617 34.66 19.85 -12.99
N PRO A 618 33.97 19.32 -14.02
CA PRO A 618 32.57 19.63 -14.24
C PRO A 618 31.71 19.05 -13.12
N VAL A 619 30.88 19.89 -12.50
CA VAL A 619 30.00 19.50 -11.40
C VAL A 619 28.57 19.95 -11.64
N TRP A 620 27.61 19.19 -11.13
CA TRP A 620 26.21 19.59 -11.05
C TRP A 620 25.58 19.09 -9.76
N VAL A 621 24.54 19.75 -9.29
CA VAL A 621 24.00 19.55 -7.93
C VAL A 621 22.49 19.35 -7.95
N GLN A 622 22.00 18.47 -7.08
CA GLN A 622 20.56 18.37 -6.81
C GLN A 622 20.07 19.62 -6.06
N SER A 623 18.93 20.18 -6.45
CA SER A 623 18.28 21.23 -5.66
C SER A 623 17.42 20.61 -4.55
N ARG A 624 17.09 21.42 -3.51
CA ARG A 624 16.22 20.97 -2.40
C ARG A 624 14.82 20.58 -2.86
N GLN A 625 14.34 21.24 -3.90
CA GLN A 625 13.06 20.97 -4.55
C GLN A 625 13.33 20.75 -6.03
N MET A 626 13.19 19.50 -6.47
CA MET A 626 13.20 19.13 -7.88
C MET A 626 11.84 18.54 -8.20
N ASP A 627 11.16 19.13 -9.17
CA ASP A 627 10.06 18.48 -9.87
C ASP A 627 10.59 17.31 -10.74
N GLU A 628 9.68 16.56 -11.36
CA GLU A 628 10.06 15.38 -12.14
C GLU A 628 10.92 15.74 -13.36
N ALA A 629 10.64 16.88 -14.01
CA ALA A 629 11.42 17.38 -15.14
C ALA A 629 12.86 17.73 -14.73
N ALA A 630 13.07 18.43 -13.61
CA ALA A 630 14.41 18.76 -13.12
C ALA A 630 15.19 17.51 -12.70
N ARG A 631 14.52 16.50 -12.13
CA ARG A 631 15.16 15.20 -11.81
C ARG A 631 15.62 14.50 -13.07
N GLN A 632 14.77 14.46 -14.08
CA GLN A 632 15.10 13.86 -15.37
C GLN A 632 16.29 14.58 -16.02
N GLY A 633 16.27 15.92 -16.04
CA GLY A 633 17.39 16.72 -16.55
C GLY A 633 18.71 16.55 -15.78
N PHE A 634 18.66 16.27 -14.46
CA PHE A 634 19.86 15.90 -13.69
C PHE A 634 20.44 14.56 -14.16
N LEU A 635 19.59 13.58 -14.45
CA LEU A 635 19.98 12.23 -14.88
C LEU A 635 20.43 12.18 -16.33
N GLU A 636 19.86 13.01 -17.20
CA GLU A 636 20.23 13.10 -18.62
C GLU A 636 21.66 13.59 -18.86
N ARG A 637 22.31 14.17 -17.84
CA ARG A 637 23.74 14.54 -17.89
C ARG A 637 24.66 13.33 -17.84
N PHE A 638 24.21 12.20 -17.29
CA PHE A 638 24.95 10.94 -17.25
C PHE A 638 24.80 10.23 -18.59
N GLN A 639 25.58 10.66 -19.59
CA GLN A 639 25.64 10.07 -20.92
C GLN A 639 26.92 9.25 -21.09
N VAL A 640 26.90 8.27 -22.00
CA VAL A 640 28.12 7.51 -22.36
C VAL A 640 29.19 8.48 -22.85
N GLY A 641 30.44 8.32 -22.36
CA GLY A 641 31.54 9.26 -22.61
C GLY A 641 31.44 10.61 -21.88
N GLY A 642 30.39 10.83 -21.08
CA GLY A 642 30.20 12.02 -20.26
C GLY A 642 31.28 12.16 -19.18
N ARG A 643 31.54 13.40 -18.77
CA ARG A 643 32.57 13.74 -17.80
C ARG A 643 32.04 14.75 -16.79
N GLY A 644 31.99 14.33 -15.53
CA GLY A 644 31.72 15.21 -14.39
C GLY A 644 31.07 14.51 -13.22
N ILE A 645 30.76 15.28 -12.18
CA ILE A 645 30.37 14.76 -10.88
C ILE A 645 29.02 15.35 -10.48
N GLY A 646 28.03 14.48 -10.32
CA GLY A 646 26.74 14.83 -9.75
C GLY A 646 26.79 14.78 -8.22
N PHE A 647 26.38 15.86 -7.57
CA PHE A 647 26.29 15.95 -6.11
C PHE A 647 24.87 15.71 -5.64
N ALA A 648 24.69 14.73 -4.74
CA ALA A 648 23.40 14.30 -4.23
C ALA A 648 23.40 14.06 -2.71
N VAL A 649 22.22 14.10 -2.09
CA VAL A 649 22.03 13.69 -0.69
C VAL A 649 21.63 12.22 -0.66
N LEU A 650 22.30 11.43 0.19
CA LEU A 650 22.05 10.00 0.32
C LEU A 650 20.63 9.74 0.88
N GLY A 651 19.92 8.76 0.30
CA GLY A 651 18.52 8.47 0.65
C GLY A 651 17.50 9.46 0.05
N GLY A 652 17.94 10.37 -0.82
CA GLY A 652 17.06 11.16 -1.68
C GLY A 652 16.69 10.42 -2.97
N VAL A 653 15.95 11.09 -3.86
CA VAL A 653 15.42 10.54 -5.12
C VAL A 653 16.47 9.97 -6.07
N PHE A 654 17.73 10.38 -5.96
CA PHE A 654 18.83 9.88 -6.80
C PHE A 654 19.57 8.68 -6.19
N GLY A 655 19.37 8.41 -4.89
CA GLY A 655 19.85 7.17 -4.26
C GLY A 655 18.97 5.96 -4.62
N GLU A 656 17.70 6.21 -4.96
CA GLU A 656 16.70 5.17 -5.19
C GLU A 656 16.03 5.25 -6.57
N GLY A 657 16.01 4.15 -7.34
CA GLY A 657 15.13 4.01 -8.52
C GLY A 657 15.64 4.61 -9.84
N VAL A 658 16.92 4.99 -9.91
CA VAL A 658 17.58 5.52 -11.12
C VAL A 658 18.41 4.43 -11.80
N ASP A 659 18.40 4.38 -13.14
CA ASP A 659 19.16 3.41 -13.93
C ASP A 659 20.24 4.07 -14.81
N LEU A 660 21.51 3.86 -14.47
CA LEU A 660 22.70 4.41 -15.15
C LEU A 660 23.70 3.28 -15.47
N PRO A 661 23.38 2.39 -16.43
CA PRO A 661 24.24 1.26 -16.77
C PRO A 661 25.51 1.66 -17.54
N GLY A 662 26.56 0.84 -17.47
CA GLY A 662 27.80 1.01 -18.21
C GLY A 662 28.56 2.28 -17.87
N GLU A 663 29.18 2.88 -18.88
CA GLU A 663 30.00 4.10 -18.74
C GLU A 663 29.19 5.35 -18.36
N ARG A 664 27.86 5.24 -18.24
CA ARG A 664 27.02 6.35 -17.74
C ARG A 664 27.34 6.67 -16.28
N LEU A 665 27.87 5.73 -15.50
CA LEU A 665 28.35 5.99 -14.15
C LEU A 665 29.52 5.06 -13.81
N ILE A 666 30.75 5.59 -13.79
CA ILE A 666 31.97 4.79 -13.57
C ILE A 666 32.46 4.79 -12.12
N GLY A 667 31.80 5.54 -11.24
CA GLY A 667 32.10 5.48 -9.82
C GLY A 667 31.21 6.32 -8.93
N ALA A 668 31.31 6.07 -7.63
CA ALA A 668 30.58 6.79 -6.60
C ALA A 668 31.45 7.11 -5.39
N PHE A 669 31.21 8.26 -4.79
CA PHE A 669 31.77 8.69 -3.51
C PHE A 669 30.65 8.76 -2.49
N VAL A 670 30.77 8.05 -1.38
CA VAL A 670 29.76 8.03 -0.31
C VAL A 670 30.40 8.54 0.98
N ALA A 671 30.20 9.82 1.28
CA ALA A 671 30.78 10.50 2.44
C ALA A 671 29.84 10.53 3.65
N THR A 672 29.21 9.39 3.94
CA THR A 672 28.32 9.18 5.08
C THR A 672 27.89 7.71 5.21
N LEU A 673 27.49 7.27 6.41
CA LEU A 673 26.80 5.99 6.62
C LEU A 673 25.28 6.07 6.36
N GLY A 674 24.74 7.21 5.92
CA GLY A 674 23.31 7.36 5.64
C GLY A 674 22.40 7.30 6.87
N LEU A 675 22.99 7.39 8.07
CA LEU A 675 22.25 7.33 9.33
C LEU A 675 21.16 8.41 9.35
N ALA A 676 20.00 8.04 9.90
CA ALA A 676 18.92 8.98 10.15
C ALA A 676 19.41 10.16 11.01
N GLN A 677 18.78 11.32 10.84
CA GLN A 677 19.10 12.49 11.64
C GLN A 677 18.86 12.20 13.12
N VAL A 678 19.81 12.55 13.99
CA VAL A 678 19.58 12.50 15.43
C VAL A 678 18.61 13.64 15.77
N ASN A 679 17.39 13.26 16.14
CA ASN A 679 16.32 14.16 16.55
C ASN A 679 15.49 13.48 17.64
N PRO A 680 14.64 14.23 18.37
CA PRO A 680 13.85 13.66 19.45
C PRO A 680 12.95 12.49 19.03
N ILE A 681 12.40 12.51 17.80
CA ILE A 681 11.56 11.42 17.28
C ILE A 681 12.37 10.13 17.13
N ASN A 682 13.51 10.19 16.46
CA ASN A 682 14.36 9.03 16.22
C ASN A 682 14.98 8.52 17.52
N GLU A 683 15.19 9.37 18.52
CA GLU A 683 15.66 8.93 19.84
C GLU A 683 14.59 8.10 20.58
N GLU A 684 13.32 8.49 20.48
CA GLU A 684 12.19 7.70 21.01
C GLU A 684 12.01 6.38 20.26
N ILE A 685 12.15 6.39 18.92
CA ILE A 685 12.15 5.17 18.11
C ILE A 685 13.31 4.26 18.57
N ARG A 686 14.50 4.81 18.76
CA ARG A 686 15.69 4.07 19.24
C ARG A 686 15.42 3.40 20.59
N GLN A 687 14.86 4.14 21.54
CA GLN A 687 14.52 3.60 22.85
C GLN A 687 13.46 2.51 22.73
N ARG A 688 12.43 2.68 21.91
CA ARG A 688 11.39 1.67 21.70
C ARG A 688 11.94 0.40 21.05
N MET A 689 12.76 0.53 20.01
CA MET A 689 13.42 -0.61 19.37
C MET A 689 14.37 -1.33 20.34
N HIS A 690 15.09 -0.60 21.19
CA HIS A 690 15.94 -1.21 22.22
C HIS A 690 15.12 -2.02 23.23
N ALA A 691 13.98 -1.48 23.68
CA ALA A 691 13.10 -2.18 24.62
C ALA A 691 12.47 -3.45 24.02
N LEU A 692 12.21 -3.46 22.70
CA LEU A 692 11.57 -4.57 22.00
C LEU A 692 12.59 -5.65 21.57
N PHE A 693 13.75 -5.25 21.08
CA PHE A 693 14.69 -6.15 20.38
C PHE A 693 16.12 -6.14 20.95
N GLY A 694 16.44 -5.29 21.93
CA GLY A 694 17.79 -5.17 22.48
C GLY A 694 18.75 -4.27 21.67
N ASP A 695 18.52 -4.07 20.37
CA ASP A 695 19.45 -3.36 19.47
C ASP A 695 18.88 -2.07 18.87
N GLY A 696 18.52 -1.11 19.74
CA GLY A 696 17.82 0.10 19.30
C GLY A 696 18.62 1.01 18.36
N TYR A 697 19.94 1.09 18.53
CA TYR A 697 20.80 1.89 17.64
C TYR A 697 20.81 1.32 16.22
N ASP A 698 20.93 0.00 16.09
CA ASP A 698 21.05 -0.64 14.79
C ASP A 698 19.75 -0.60 14.00
N TYR A 699 18.62 -0.88 14.67
CA TYR A 699 17.28 -0.84 14.06
C TYR A 699 16.87 0.56 13.59
N THR A 700 17.34 1.59 14.29
CA THR A 700 16.91 2.98 14.03
C THR A 700 17.85 3.71 13.10
N TYR A 701 19.16 3.46 13.21
CA TYR A 701 20.18 4.23 12.52
C TYR A 701 21.04 3.39 11.58
N LEU A 702 21.66 2.31 12.07
CA LEU A 702 22.71 1.61 11.31
C LEU A 702 22.15 0.84 10.10
N TYR A 703 21.17 -0.05 10.31
CA TYR A 703 20.64 -0.90 9.24
C TYR A 703 19.97 -0.07 8.13
N PRO A 704 19.06 0.89 8.42
CA PRO A 704 18.50 1.75 7.39
C PRO A 704 19.55 2.63 6.70
N GLY A 705 20.59 3.03 7.42
CA GLY A 705 21.67 3.84 6.86
C GLY A 705 22.51 3.09 5.84
N LEU A 706 22.99 1.88 6.20
CA LEU A 706 23.78 1.05 5.30
C LEU A 706 22.97 0.54 4.12
N GLN A 707 21.68 0.28 4.30
CA GLN A 707 20.78 -0.01 3.19
C GLN A 707 20.86 1.07 2.09
N LYS A 708 20.80 2.36 2.48
CA LYS A 708 20.92 3.48 1.53
C LYS A 708 22.30 3.53 0.86
N VAL A 709 23.37 3.22 1.60
CA VAL A 709 24.74 3.14 1.06
C VAL A 709 24.82 2.08 -0.03
N VAL A 710 24.32 0.87 0.25
CA VAL A 710 24.34 -0.25 -0.71
C VAL A 710 23.48 0.05 -1.93
N GLN A 711 22.32 0.68 -1.76
CA GLN A 711 21.47 1.10 -2.88
C GLN A 711 22.11 2.16 -3.78
N ALA A 712 22.84 3.11 -3.19
CA ALA A 712 23.58 4.12 -3.94
C ALA A 712 24.78 3.50 -4.67
N ALA A 713 25.50 2.57 -4.03
CA ALA A 713 26.60 1.85 -4.63
C ALA A 713 26.17 0.92 -5.77
N GLY A 714 25.03 0.26 -5.63
CA GLY A 714 24.40 -0.57 -6.66
C GLY A 714 23.94 0.20 -7.90
N ARG A 715 24.22 1.50 -7.99
CA ARG A 715 24.09 2.29 -9.24
C ARG A 715 25.29 2.17 -10.15
N VAL A 716 26.48 1.88 -9.60
CA VAL A 716 27.74 1.80 -10.35
C VAL A 716 27.82 0.51 -11.15
N ILE A 717 27.34 -0.61 -10.57
CA ILE A 717 27.33 -1.92 -11.23
C ILE A 717 25.89 -2.38 -11.43
N ARG A 718 25.48 -2.54 -12.69
CA ARG A 718 24.15 -3.00 -13.12
C ARG A 718 24.21 -4.24 -14.01
N THR A 719 25.23 -4.32 -14.84
CA THR A 719 25.49 -5.41 -15.79
C THR A 719 26.77 -6.15 -15.44
N THR A 720 26.94 -7.35 -15.99
CA THR A 720 28.16 -8.17 -15.82
C THR A 720 29.37 -7.58 -16.53
N GLU A 721 29.15 -6.58 -17.39
CA GLU A 721 30.20 -5.88 -18.12
C GLU A 721 30.58 -4.53 -17.47
N ASP A 722 29.81 -4.07 -16.48
CA ASP A 722 30.08 -2.80 -15.81
C ASP A 722 31.33 -2.91 -14.93
N GLU A 723 32.13 -1.85 -14.93
CA GLU A 723 33.29 -1.70 -14.05
C GLU A 723 33.32 -0.30 -13.44
N GLY A 724 33.69 -0.20 -12.16
CA GLY A 724 33.75 1.09 -11.50
C GLY A 724 34.47 1.10 -10.16
N VAL A 725 34.46 2.26 -9.54
CA VAL A 725 35.08 2.49 -8.22
C VAL A 725 34.07 3.04 -7.23
N LEU A 726 34.10 2.53 -6.00
CA LEU A 726 33.27 2.99 -4.90
C LEU A 726 34.16 3.44 -3.75
N TYR A 727 34.06 4.71 -3.38
CA TYR A 727 34.70 5.24 -2.19
C TYR A 727 33.71 5.33 -1.03
N LEU A 728 33.96 4.58 0.03
CA LEU A 728 33.25 4.66 1.31
C LEU A 728 34.04 5.56 2.25
N ILE A 729 33.62 6.82 2.38
CA ILE A 729 34.42 7.88 3.00
C ILE A 729 33.90 8.14 4.42
N ASP A 730 34.25 7.27 5.36
CA ASP A 730 34.05 7.43 6.80
C ASP A 730 34.81 6.32 7.56
N ASP A 731 35.47 6.65 8.67
CA ASP A 731 36.25 5.72 9.49
C ASP A 731 35.42 4.52 9.98
N ARG A 732 34.11 4.70 10.16
CA ARG A 732 33.19 3.61 10.56
C ARG A 732 33.10 2.49 9.54
N PHE A 733 33.35 2.72 8.25
CA PHE A 733 33.37 1.65 7.25
C PHE A 733 34.53 0.66 7.45
N ALA A 734 35.55 1.00 8.24
CA ALA A 734 36.62 0.06 8.60
C ALA A 734 36.21 -0.93 9.71
N ARG A 735 35.15 -0.62 10.46
CA ARG A 735 34.68 -1.43 11.59
C ARG A 735 34.12 -2.77 11.12
N GLN A 736 34.33 -3.82 11.90
CA GLN A 736 33.98 -5.18 11.47
C GLN A 736 32.46 -5.35 11.38
N GLU A 737 31.73 -4.81 12.35
CA GLU A 737 30.27 -4.84 12.41
C GLU A 737 29.61 -4.15 11.20
N VAL A 738 30.19 -3.04 10.71
CA VAL A 738 29.72 -2.34 9.51
C VAL A 738 30.03 -3.14 8.24
N ARG A 739 31.25 -3.68 8.13
CA ARG A 739 31.66 -4.45 6.93
C ARG A 739 30.84 -5.71 6.73
N ARG A 740 30.40 -6.37 7.80
CA ARG A 740 29.54 -7.57 7.73
C ARG A 740 28.16 -7.29 7.13
N LEU A 741 27.72 -6.03 7.11
CA LEU A 741 26.43 -5.60 6.56
C LEU A 741 26.53 -5.14 5.11
N LEU A 742 27.76 -5.03 4.56
CA LEU A 742 27.97 -4.75 3.14
C LEU A 742 27.78 -6.04 2.31
N PRO A 743 27.49 -5.92 1.00
CA PRO A 743 27.35 -7.07 0.13
C PRO A 743 28.55 -8.01 0.21
N SER A 744 28.29 -9.31 0.34
CA SER A 744 29.31 -10.36 0.55
C SER A 744 30.31 -10.46 -0.61
N TRP A 745 29.89 -10.12 -1.83
CA TRP A 745 30.75 -10.10 -3.01
C TRP A 745 31.70 -8.88 -3.09
N TRP A 746 31.55 -7.88 -2.21
CA TRP A 746 32.46 -6.73 -2.18
C TRP A 746 33.77 -7.05 -1.49
N GLN A 747 34.88 -6.89 -2.21
CA GLN A 747 36.21 -6.88 -1.61
C GLN A 747 36.58 -5.45 -1.16
N VAL A 748 36.41 -5.17 0.12
CA VAL A 748 36.66 -3.84 0.70
C VAL A 748 38.14 -3.63 1.01
N GLU A 749 38.81 -2.75 0.27
CA GLU A 749 40.17 -2.28 0.53
C GLU A 749 40.18 -1.13 1.53
N LEU A 750 40.99 -1.22 2.60
CA LEU A 750 41.11 -0.16 3.59
C LEU A 750 42.16 0.87 3.17
N LEU A 751 41.69 2.06 2.80
CA LEU A 751 42.54 3.17 2.37
C LEU A 751 42.88 4.10 3.54
N ARG A 752 44.15 4.50 3.65
CA ARG A 752 44.59 5.59 4.54
C ARG A 752 44.94 6.82 3.70
N LEU A 753 44.26 7.94 3.94
CA LEU A 753 44.58 9.20 3.28
C LEU A 753 45.80 9.88 3.95
N PRO A 754 46.69 10.52 3.19
CA PRO A 754 47.74 11.38 3.76
C PRO A 754 47.08 12.65 4.32
N LEU A 755 46.89 12.69 5.63
CA LEU A 755 46.46 13.90 6.33
C LEU A 755 47.71 14.78 6.51
N GLN A 756 47.92 15.78 5.66
CA GLN A 756 48.96 16.77 5.92
C GLN A 756 48.60 17.56 7.19
N THR A 757 49.53 17.55 8.14
CA THR A 757 49.65 18.49 9.25
C THR A 757 49.75 19.91 8.73
N ALA A 758 49.07 20.84 9.40
CA ALA A 758 49.22 22.26 9.18
C ALA A 758 50.65 22.72 9.54
N VAL A 759 51.24 23.52 8.65
CA VAL A 759 52.32 24.51 8.84
C VAL A 759 53.69 23.97 9.33
N LEU A 760 54.64 23.84 8.39
CA LEU A 760 56.03 24.17 8.68
C LEU A 760 56.14 25.70 8.60
N GLU A 761 56.36 26.35 9.73
CA GLU A 761 56.82 27.74 9.75
C GLU A 761 58.14 27.84 8.98
N PRO A 762 58.38 28.90 8.19
CA PRO A 762 59.71 29.15 7.67
C PRO A 762 60.63 29.45 8.85
N GLN A 763 61.70 28.65 9.03
CA GLN A 763 62.81 29.07 9.87
C GLN A 763 63.31 30.43 9.36
N PRO A 764 63.38 31.47 10.20
CA PRO A 764 64.14 32.65 9.85
C PRO A 764 65.61 32.29 9.96
N ASP A 765 66.36 32.49 8.87
CA ASP A 765 67.81 32.62 8.93
C ASP A 765 68.17 33.71 9.95
N LEU A 766 68.83 33.31 11.05
CA LEU A 766 69.99 33.97 11.68
C LEU A 766 70.54 33.11 12.82
#